data_AF-A0A5M3YY02-F1
#
_entry.id   AF-A0A5M3YY02-F1
#
_cell.length_a   1.000
_cell.length_b   1.000
_cell.length_c   1.000
_cell.angle_alpha   90.00
_cell.angle_beta   90.00
_cell.angle_gamma   90.00
#
_symmetry.space_group_name_H-M   'P 1'
#
loop_
_entity.id
_entity.type
_entity.pdbx_description
1 polymer ?
#
loop_
_entity_poly.entity_id
_entity_poly.type
_entity_poly.pdbx_seq_one_letter_code
_entity_poly.pdbx_strand_id
1 'polypeptide(L)'
;MTINTISFNTISYLDPPVNYPLIRLSELPDPPDDWVFLGVTYYGVYKSRKLRRRQVEESVEFHSWGFDMEIDSITITKGASALWKLFYNQAEQHRPTSYEELLDYTRDAGPRLLSPTIAHPNLLPISRYYPHPPNPEAQPSASFVRPREAVDSLPNSFIEQMLYPASGGIMELPEEQTPSDADATTDTTDTPPCASARTVIEAVERAIMRFANPAVERHPSAAPRDVPPTTITAEDASDMSRAIIASFPAVARLKLSVDPLNPTRLFFDAHCGQEYPYRGRGPVWNNNSSAIDCVIVAGRLLDAGSTVIDRARDGWDQHLTPVQRAFIEATDINWDTCSTELSCALRDRFWEIVATHTQDVHVGRTGPLWSIWNATTATFAQFSYVFDEETIFCPCMKRDPTHIVRGSNSCVFCPSRADHTAPIPLQDVLSRVFAARYTADCHRCGASDAIDQRRIFRQMPARLVVSLDGAEPIHNHTVDMTFAYVDADGENRTATYRWLGGIYCLEDHFRLYWTEARPGEADPGTMAVYDSTMCNGAIVGCVAQAHPNDKVPDVWWRGRPVPLLFYERVENPSAAVLNLAVQAASNMVDADRNGRNLLQEHVSWSTRTNTHIVTTTTTPAGASSPFEASSSGPWNRVLPNGGDRFHAAAEGYVPDSAVVTPIMSVRTTPSVPTPVPVGYAVNPFAFTNGTAMGVDMFSAFPMPNPGFIGPVYNGGDVPGKRGRDVMYVD
;
A
#
# COMPACT_ATOMS: atom_id res chain seq x y z
N MET A 1 -24.55 -41.80 -5.65
CA MET A 1 -24.21 -41.88 -4.21
C MET A 1 -25.18 -41.03 -3.43
N THR A 2 -25.76 -41.54 -2.35
CA THR A 2 -26.66 -40.77 -1.47
C THR A 2 -25.80 -39.88 -0.57
N ILE A 3 -25.77 -38.56 -0.84
CA ILE A 3 -25.09 -37.58 0.02
C ILE A 3 -25.97 -37.37 1.24
N ASN A 4 -25.51 -37.80 2.41
CA ASN A 4 -26.19 -37.51 3.65
C ASN A 4 -25.72 -36.16 4.18
N THR A 5 -26.68 -35.29 4.50
CA THR A 5 -26.45 -34.05 5.24
C THR A 5 -26.79 -34.32 6.69
N ILE A 6 -25.82 -34.22 7.60
CA ILE A 6 -26.09 -34.34 9.03
C ILE A 6 -26.56 -32.99 9.55
N SER A 7 -27.76 -32.95 10.13
CA SER A 7 -28.30 -31.78 10.80
C SER A 7 -28.32 -32.02 12.30
N PHE A 8 -27.42 -31.34 13.02
CA PHE A 8 -27.63 -31.06 14.43
C PHE A 8 -27.75 -29.55 14.57
N ASN A 9 -28.97 -29.10 14.95
CA ASN A 9 -29.37 -27.71 15.19
C ASN A 9 -28.24 -26.67 15.05
N THR A 10 -28.21 -26.08 13.85
CA THR A 10 -27.56 -24.83 13.38
C THR A 10 -26.30 -24.87 12.50
N ILE A 11 -25.69 -26.01 12.15
CA ILE A 11 -24.56 -26.03 11.18
C ILE A 11 -24.65 -27.27 10.28
N SER A 12 -24.56 -27.09 8.95
CA SER A 12 -24.65 -28.16 7.94
C SER A 12 -23.34 -28.24 7.16
N TYR A 13 -22.65 -29.37 7.20
CA TYR A 13 -21.42 -29.63 6.45
C TYR A 13 -21.47 -30.99 5.73
N LEU A 14 -20.62 -31.17 4.73
CA LEU A 14 -20.52 -32.42 3.97
C LEU A 14 -19.91 -33.52 4.84
N ASP A 15 -20.60 -34.65 4.99
CA ASP A 15 -20.11 -35.82 5.74
C ASP A 15 -20.15 -37.10 4.88
N PRO A 16 -19.27 -37.21 3.88
CA PRO A 16 -19.18 -38.42 3.07
C PRO A 16 -18.65 -39.59 3.93
N PRO A 17 -19.08 -40.84 3.63
CA PRO A 17 -18.59 -42.01 4.34
C PRO A 17 -17.08 -42.19 4.12
N VAL A 18 -16.34 -42.42 5.21
CA VAL A 18 -14.90 -42.73 5.13
C VAL A 18 -14.73 -44.21 4.74
N ASN A 19 -14.30 -44.45 3.51
CA ASN A 19 -14.12 -45.82 2.97
C ASN A 19 -12.68 -46.33 3.06
N TYR A 20 -11.81 -45.62 3.77
CA TYR A 20 -10.36 -45.88 3.83
C TYR A 20 -9.90 -46.00 5.29
N PRO A 21 -8.74 -46.64 5.55
CA PRO A 21 -8.19 -46.74 6.90
C PRO A 21 -8.00 -45.36 7.54
N LEU A 22 -8.47 -45.21 8.78
CA LEU A 22 -8.28 -43.99 9.56
C LEU A 22 -6.81 -43.85 9.98
N ILE A 23 -6.28 -42.63 9.92
CA ILE A 23 -4.97 -42.32 10.49
C ILE A 23 -5.13 -42.13 12.00
N ARG A 24 -4.39 -42.88 12.81
CA ARG A 24 -4.44 -42.68 14.27
C ARG A 24 -3.71 -41.41 14.63
N LEU A 25 -4.34 -40.56 15.43
CA LEU A 25 -3.73 -39.30 15.85
C LEU A 25 -2.45 -39.53 16.67
N SER A 26 -2.35 -40.65 17.41
CA SER A 26 -1.13 -41.04 18.12
C SER A 26 0.07 -41.34 17.22
N GLU A 27 -0.16 -41.74 15.95
CA GLU A 27 0.89 -42.03 14.97
C GLU A 27 1.51 -40.76 14.38
N LEU A 28 0.84 -39.62 14.54
CA LEU A 28 1.36 -38.32 14.10
C LEU A 28 2.33 -37.72 15.15
N PRO A 29 3.36 -36.97 14.72
CA PRO A 29 4.23 -36.21 15.61
C PRO A 29 3.47 -35.31 16.59
N ASP A 30 3.92 -35.28 17.85
CA ASP A 30 3.43 -34.31 18.82
C ASP A 30 4.00 -32.90 18.54
N PRO A 31 3.21 -31.83 18.76
CA PRO A 31 3.73 -30.47 18.68
C PRO A 31 4.79 -30.22 19.77
N PRO A 32 5.87 -29.48 19.47
CA PRO A 32 6.79 -28.97 20.48
C PRO A 32 6.08 -28.15 21.56
N ASP A 33 6.60 -28.16 22.79
CA ASP A 33 6.00 -27.46 23.93
C ASP A 33 5.85 -25.94 23.71
N ASP A 34 6.75 -25.36 22.91
CA ASP A 34 6.80 -23.95 22.53
C ASP A 34 6.04 -23.63 21.24
N TRP A 35 5.45 -24.63 20.57
CA TRP A 35 4.65 -24.40 19.38
C TRP A 35 3.38 -23.62 19.71
N VAL A 36 3.22 -22.47 19.06
CA VAL A 36 2.10 -21.55 19.25
C VAL A 36 1.13 -21.65 18.09
N PHE A 37 -0.15 -21.87 18.40
CA PHE A 37 -1.25 -21.88 17.43
C PHE A 37 -2.40 -21.03 17.95
N LEU A 38 -2.92 -20.11 17.13
CA LEU A 38 -3.94 -19.12 17.51
C LEU A 38 -3.60 -18.33 18.79
N GLY A 39 -2.32 -17.95 18.91
CA GLY A 39 -1.78 -17.18 20.03
C GLY A 39 -1.67 -17.94 21.35
N VAL A 40 -1.86 -19.27 21.35
CA VAL A 40 -1.74 -20.12 22.54
C VAL A 40 -0.83 -21.32 22.28
N THR A 41 -0.02 -21.69 23.27
CA THR A 41 0.77 -22.92 23.21
C THR A 41 -0.12 -24.15 23.39
N TYR A 42 0.41 -25.33 23.05
CA TYR A 42 -0.24 -26.63 23.27
C TYR A 42 -0.76 -26.82 24.70
N TYR A 43 0.00 -26.40 25.72
CA TYR A 43 -0.44 -26.43 27.13
C TYR A 43 -1.21 -25.16 27.56
N GLY A 44 -1.16 -24.09 26.77
CA GLY A 44 -1.89 -22.85 27.04
C GLY A 44 -3.38 -22.95 26.71
N VAL A 45 -3.75 -23.83 25.77
CA VAL A 45 -5.12 -23.89 25.22
C VAL A 45 -6.19 -24.16 26.27
N TYR A 46 -5.95 -25.07 27.23
CA TYR A 46 -6.93 -25.37 28.27
C TYR A 46 -7.03 -24.25 29.34
N LYS A 47 -6.02 -23.39 29.45
CA LYS A 47 -6.02 -22.24 30.38
C LYS A 47 -6.68 -21.00 29.78
N SER A 48 -6.67 -20.86 28.45
CA SER A 48 -7.13 -19.66 27.75
C SER A 48 -8.65 -19.44 27.83
N ARG A 49 -9.43 -20.49 28.08
CA ARG A 49 -10.92 -20.50 28.10
C ARG A 49 -11.54 -19.88 26.83
N LYS A 50 -10.81 -19.84 25.71
CA LYS A 50 -11.26 -19.24 24.45
C LYS A 50 -12.32 -20.08 23.73
N LEU A 51 -12.27 -21.41 23.88
CA LEU A 51 -13.25 -22.35 23.32
C LEU A 51 -14.18 -22.89 24.41
N ARG A 52 -15.48 -22.90 24.11
CA ARG A 52 -16.49 -23.56 24.95
C ARG A 52 -16.49 -25.06 24.67
N ARG A 53 -16.96 -25.86 25.64
CA ARG A 53 -17.08 -27.33 25.50
C ARG A 53 -17.75 -27.76 24.20
N ARG A 54 -18.91 -27.15 23.90
CA ARG A 54 -19.67 -27.44 22.68
C ARG A 54 -18.87 -27.17 21.41
N GLN A 55 -18.15 -26.06 21.35
CA GLN A 55 -17.30 -25.72 20.20
C GLN A 55 -16.16 -26.72 20.02
N VAL A 56 -15.56 -27.21 21.12
CA VAL A 56 -14.53 -28.25 21.05
C VAL A 56 -15.13 -29.57 20.55
N GLU A 57 -16.31 -29.96 21.02
CA GLU A 57 -17.01 -31.16 20.55
C GLU A 57 -17.32 -31.08 19.05
N GLU A 58 -17.90 -29.97 18.59
CA GLU A 58 -18.23 -29.72 17.17
C GLU A 58 -16.96 -29.65 16.29
N SER A 59 -15.89 -29.00 16.76
CA SER A 59 -14.61 -28.96 16.04
C SER A 59 -13.93 -30.31 15.97
N VAL A 60 -13.95 -31.11 17.06
CA VAL A 60 -13.41 -32.47 17.02
C VAL A 60 -14.17 -33.31 16.01
N GLU A 61 -15.51 -33.32 16.06
CA GLU A 61 -16.36 -34.09 15.13
C GLU A 61 -16.09 -33.72 13.66
N PHE A 62 -15.99 -32.42 13.38
CA PHE A 62 -15.76 -31.95 12.03
C PHE A 62 -14.35 -32.28 11.51
N HIS A 63 -13.31 -31.90 12.28
CA HIS A 63 -11.91 -32.03 11.85
C HIS A 63 -11.37 -33.46 11.95
N SER A 64 -12.03 -34.35 12.70
CA SER A 64 -11.63 -35.77 12.82
C SER A 64 -11.98 -36.63 11.60
N TRP A 65 -12.57 -36.05 10.54
CA TRP A 65 -12.91 -36.84 9.35
C TRP A 65 -11.65 -37.49 8.76
N GLY A 66 -11.64 -38.82 8.63
CA GLY A 66 -10.47 -39.58 8.18
C GLY A 66 -9.40 -39.85 9.26
N PHE A 67 -9.65 -39.48 10.52
CA PHE A 67 -8.77 -39.71 11.66
C PHE A 67 -9.43 -40.55 12.75
N ASP A 68 -8.63 -41.38 13.42
CA ASP A 68 -8.99 -41.96 14.72
C ASP A 68 -8.35 -41.10 15.81
N MET A 69 -9.18 -40.34 16.50
CA MET A 69 -8.73 -39.39 17.53
C MET A 69 -8.38 -40.08 18.85
N GLU A 70 -8.75 -41.35 19.03
CA GLU A 70 -8.49 -42.14 20.25
C GLU A 70 -9.00 -41.47 21.55
N ILE A 71 -10.16 -40.81 21.47
CA ILE A 71 -10.82 -40.16 22.62
C ILE A 71 -12.16 -40.83 22.92
N ASP A 72 -12.20 -41.64 23.98
CA ASP A 72 -13.44 -42.31 24.42
C ASP A 72 -14.49 -41.33 25.00
N SER A 73 -14.05 -40.19 25.53
CA SER A 73 -14.92 -39.15 26.11
C SER A 73 -14.34 -37.76 25.89
N ILE A 74 -15.02 -36.92 25.12
CA ILE A 74 -14.56 -35.56 24.82
C ILE A 74 -14.68 -34.68 26.07
N THR A 75 -13.52 -34.29 26.59
CA THR A 75 -13.39 -33.17 27.56
C THR A 75 -12.77 -31.99 26.82
N ILE A 76 -12.97 -30.76 27.30
CA ILE A 76 -12.37 -29.55 26.69
C ILE A 76 -10.87 -29.75 26.49
N THR A 77 -10.17 -30.25 27.51
CA THR A 77 -8.72 -30.47 27.47
C THR A 77 -8.34 -31.51 26.43
N LYS A 78 -8.95 -32.71 26.47
CA LYS A 78 -8.60 -33.79 25.52
C LYS A 78 -8.91 -33.40 24.07
N GLY A 79 -10.07 -32.77 23.83
CA GLY A 79 -10.48 -32.35 22.49
C GLY A 79 -9.60 -31.22 21.95
N ALA A 80 -9.29 -30.20 22.77
CA ALA A 80 -8.41 -29.12 22.36
C ALA A 80 -6.97 -29.62 22.10
N SER A 81 -6.44 -30.50 22.94
CA SER A 81 -5.13 -31.11 22.71
C SER A 81 -5.10 -31.90 21.40
N ALA A 82 -6.13 -32.70 21.12
CA ALA A 82 -6.18 -33.46 19.88
C ALA A 82 -6.29 -32.57 18.63
N LEU A 83 -7.10 -31.50 18.69
CA LEU A 83 -7.19 -30.51 17.62
C LEU A 83 -5.85 -29.81 17.37
N TRP A 84 -5.15 -29.38 18.44
CA TRP A 84 -3.85 -28.73 18.30
C TRP A 84 -2.81 -29.67 17.69
N LYS A 85 -2.79 -30.94 18.11
CA LYS A 85 -1.92 -31.94 17.50
C LYS A 85 -2.25 -32.17 16.03
N LEU A 86 -3.52 -32.20 15.67
CA LEU A 86 -3.94 -32.33 14.27
C LEU A 86 -3.48 -31.12 13.44
N PHE A 87 -3.74 -29.89 13.91
CA PHE A 87 -3.35 -28.67 13.20
C PHE A 87 -1.83 -28.49 13.09
N TYR A 88 -1.06 -28.98 14.07
CA TYR A 88 0.40 -29.02 13.97
C TYR A 88 0.88 -29.82 12.76
N ASN A 89 0.22 -30.95 12.51
CA ASN A 89 0.55 -31.85 11.41
C ASN A 89 -0.06 -31.43 10.05
N GLN A 90 -0.93 -30.43 10.03
CA GLN A 90 -1.44 -29.85 8.78
C GLN A 90 -0.39 -29.00 8.06
N ALA A 91 -0.47 -28.92 6.73
CA ALA A 91 0.33 -27.99 5.95
C ALA A 91 -0.06 -26.54 6.30
N GLU A 92 0.90 -25.61 6.32
CA GLU A 92 0.69 -24.25 6.81
C GLU A 92 -0.47 -23.52 6.12
N GLN A 93 -0.61 -23.71 4.80
CA GLN A 93 -1.67 -23.11 3.99
C GLN A 93 -3.10 -23.60 4.32
N HIS A 94 -3.24 -24.72 5.03
CA HIS A 94 -4.54 -25.30 5.38
C HIS A 94 -4.98 -25.00 6.82
N ARG A 95 -4.02 -24.63 7.68
CA ARG A 95 -4.25 -24.37 9.10
C ARG A 95 -5.15 -23.15 9.29
N PRO A 96 -6.12 -23.20 10.22
CA PRO A 96 -6.86 -22.02 10.62
C PRO A 96 -5.95 -20.92 11.18
N THR A 97 -6.11 -19.69 10.71
CA THR A 97 -5.34 -18.52 11.15
C THR A 97 -6.05 -17.73 12.27
N SER A 98 -7.35 -17.96 12.45
CA SER A 98 -8.16 -17.36 13.52
C SER A 98 -9.10 -18.38 14.19
N TYR A 99 -9.70 -17.98 15.33
CA TYR A 99 -10.73 -18.80 15.98
C TYR A 99 -12.02 -18.86 15.14
N GLU A 100 -12.32 -17.82 14.37
CA GLU A 100 -13.44 -17.81 13.42
C GLU A 100 -13.23 -18.87 12.33
N GLU A 101 -12.02 -18.98 11.78
CA GLU A 101 -11.68 -19.97 10.76
C GLU A 101 -11.64 -21.40 11.33
N LEU A 102 -11.24 -21.58 12.59
CA LEU A 102 -11.29 -22.89 13.26
C LEU A 102 -12.73 -23.40 13.44
N LEU A 103 -13.68 -22.46 13.59
CA LEU A 103 -15.11 -22.71 13.74
C LEU A 103 -15.87 -22.57 12.41
N ASP A 104 -15.17 -22.42 11.30
CA ASP A 104 -15.77 -22.41 9.96
C ASP A 104 -15.87 -23.84 9.42
N TYR A 105 -17.03 -24.44 9.65
CA TYR A 105 -17.35 -25.79 9.18
C TYR A 105 -17.73 -25.86 7.69
N THR A 106 -17.65 -24.74 6.97
CA THR A 106 -17.78 -24.78 5.51
C THR A 106 -16.48 -25.20 4.84
N ARG A 107 -15.35 -25.16 5.55
CA ARG A 107 -14.02 -25.57 5.05
C ARG A 107 -13.95 -27.07 4.75
N ASP A 108 -12.83 -27.47 4.18
CA ASP A 108 -12.50 -28.87 4.07
C ASP A 108 -11.92 -29.43 5.38
N ALA A 109 -12.02 -30.73 5.57
CA ALA A 109 -11.38 -31.45 6.66
C ALA A 109 -10.95 -32.85 6.21
N GLY A 110 -9.75 -33.26 6.60
CA GLY A 110 -9.29 -34.64 6.45
C GLY A 110 -7.80 -34.79 6.17
N PRO A 111 -7.34 -36.04 5.98
CA PRO A 111 -5.93 -36.39 5.77
C PRO A 111 -5.21 -35.62 4.68
N ARG A 112 -5.88 -35.18 3.61
CA ARG A 112 -5.23 -34.40 2.54
C ARG A 112 -4.62 -33.10 3.03
N LEU A 113 -5.13 -32.54 4.13
CA LEU A 113 -4.68 -31.27 4.69
C LEU A 113 -3.37 -31.43 5.48
N LEU A 114 -2.92 -32.66 5.72
CA LEU A 114 -1.64 -32.94 6.37
C LEU A 114 -0.48 -32.40 5.54
N SER A 115 0.64 -32.11 6.22
CA SER A 115 1.86 -31.69 5.54
C SER A 115 2.36 -32.80 4.61
N PRO A 116 2.75 -32.49 3.35
CA PRO A 116 3.35 -33.47 2.44
C PRO A 116 4.73 -33.94 2.91
N THR A 117 5.26 -33.38 4.00
CA THR A 117 6.50 -33.81 4.69
C THR A 117 6.29 -35.04 5.59
N ILE A 118 5.04 -35.43 5.86
CA ILE A 118 4.72 -36.56 6.74
C ILE A 118 4.82 -37.87 5.96
N ALA A 119 5.81 -38.69 6.33
CA ALA A 119 5.96 -40.05 5.82
C ALA A 119 5.07 -41.01 6.62
N HIS A 120 3.84 -41.24 6.16
CA HIS A 120 2.91 -42.17 6.80
C HIS A 120 2.37 -43.19 5.78
N PRO A 121 2.41 -44.51 6.08
CA PRO A 121 2.12 -45.56 5.09
C PRO A 121 0.66 -45.58 4.61
N ASN A 122 -0.26 -45.10 5.44
CA ASN A 122 -1.69 -45.00 5.09
C ASN A 122 -2.12 -43.58 4.70
N LEU A 123 -1.18 -42.69 4.38
CA LEU A 123 -1.52 -41.32 3.99
C LEU A 123 -2.12 -41.32 2.58
N LEU A 124 -3.44 -41.22 2.52
CA LEU A 124 -4.19 -40.95 1.29
C LEU A 124 -4.67 -39.49 1.31
N PRO A 125 -4.64 -38.78 0.17
CA PRO A 125 -5.04 -37.38 0.08
C PRO A 125 -6.56 -37.21 0.08
N ILE A 126 -7.26 -37.86 1.02
CA ILE A 126 -8.72 -37.82 1.15
C ILE A 126 -9.19 -36.74 2.12
N SER A 127 -10.40 -36.25 1.93
CA SER A 127 -11.04 -35.20 2.74
C SER A 127 -12.55 -35.17 2.52
N ARG A 128 -13.26 -34.32 3.27
CA ARG A 128 -14.70 -34.08 3.09
C ARG A 128 -15.04 -33.59 1.68
N TYR A 129 -14.19 -32.75 1.07
CA TYR A 129 -14.40 -32.30 -0.32
C TYR A 129 -13.94 -33.32 -1.37
N TYR A 130 -12.88 -34.07 -1.05
CA TYR A 130 -12.29 -35.06 -1.94
C TYR A 130 -12.28 -36.44 -1.25
N PRO A 131 -13.42 -37.14 -1.20
CA PRO A 131 -13.56 -38.36 -0.39
C PRO A 131 -12.76 -39.55 -0.95
N HIS A 132 -12.28 -39.46 -2.18
CA HIS A 132 -11.51 -40.51 -2.86
C HIS A 132 -10.09 -40.01 -3.21
N PRO A 133 -9.06 -40.87 -3.05
CA PRO A 133 -7.72 -40.54 -3.50
C PRO A 133 -7.69 -40.57 -5.05
N PRO A 134 -6.87 -39.73 -5.69
CA PRO A 134 -6.67 -39.79 -7.13
C PRO A 134 -5.89 -41.06 -7.50
N ASN A 135 -5.86 -41.43 -8.78
CA ASN A 135 -4.99 -42.51 -9.24
C ASN A 135 -3.50 -42.13 -9.00
N PRO A 136 -2.68 -42.98 -8.34
CA PRO A 136 -1.25 -42.74 -8.13
C PRO A 136 -0.46 -42.49 -9.42
N GLU A 137 -0.91 -43.03 -10.55
CA GLU A 137 -0.28 -42.89 -11.86
C GLU A 137 -0.85 -41.73 -12.69
N ALA A 138 -1.86 -41.01 -12.18
CA ALA A 138 -2.40 -39.84 -12.86
C ALA A 138 -1.29 -38.80 -13.08
N GLN A 139 -1.19 -38.30 -14.32
CA GLN A 139 -0.29 -37.19 -14.59
C GLN A 139 -0.80 -35.95 -13.87
N PRO A 140 0.06 -35.25 -13.11
CA PRO A 140 -0.35 -34.04 -12.44
C PRO A 140 -0.62 -32.92 -13.46
N SER A 141 -1.32 -31.85 -13.06
CA SER A 141 -1.59 -30.73 -13.97
C SER A 141 -0.30 -30.13 -14.55
N ALA A 142 -0.39 -29.53 -15.73
CA ALA A 142 0.75 -28.92 -16.41
C ALA A 142 1.44 -27.79 -15.59
N SER A 143 0.72 -27.21 -14.62
CA SER A 143 1.21 -26.18 -13.68
C SER A 143 1.77 -26.75 -12.37
N PHE A 144 1.68 -28.05 -12.14
CA PHE A 144 2.11 -28.67 -10.89
C PHE A 144 3.63 -28.64 -10.76
N VAL A 145 4.10 -28.02 -9.67
CA VAL A 145 5.49 -28.06 -9.24
C VAL A 145 5.54 -28.77 -7.89
N ARG A 146 6.26 -29.89 -7.81
CA ARG A 146 6.42 -30.65 -6.57
C ARG A 146 7.14 -29.78 -5.52
N PRO A 147 6.56 -29.55 -4.34
CA PRO A 147 7.25 -28.88 -3.24
C PRO A 147 8.52 -29.63 -2.86
N ARG A 148 9.61 -28.88 -2.58
CA ARG A 148 10.93 -29.46 -2.33
C ARG A 148 10.97 -30.34 -1.08
N GLU A 149 10.12 -30.05 -0.11
CA GLU A 149 10.05 -30.73 1.18
C GLU A 149 9.12 -31.96 1.16
N ALA A 150 8.40 -32.21 0.05
CA ALA A 150 7.45 -33.32 -0.04
C ALA A 150 8.17 -34.68 -0.08
N VAL A 151 7.70 -35.65 0.72
CA VAL A 151 8.32 -36.98 0.83
C VAL A 151 8.30 -37.70 -0.51
N ASP A 152 9.47 -38.14 -1.00
CA ASP A 152 9.66 -38.79 -2.31
C ASP A 152 8.75 -40.00 -2.56
N SER A 153 8.32 -40.69 -1.49
CA SER A 153 7.42 -41.85 -1.59
C SER A 153 5.99 -41.50 -1.99
N LEU A 154 5.57 -40.24 -1.87
CA LEU A 154 4.22 -39.81 -2.27
C LEU A 154 4.15 -39.54 -3.79
N PRO A 155 3.17 -40.13 -4.50
CA PRO A 155 2.92 -39.82 -5.90
C PRO A 155 2.64 -38.33 -6.14
N ASN A 156 2.99 -37.81 -7.31
CA ASN A 156 2.75 -36.40 -7.66
C ASN A 156 1.26 -36.05 -7.66
N SER A 157 0.40 -36.95 -8.14
CA SER A 157 -1.05 -36.76 -8.10
C SER A 157 -1.60 -36.62 -6.68
N PHE A 158 -0.98 -37.30 -5.72
CA PHE A 158 -1.39 -37.19 -4.32
C PHE A 158 -1.00 -35.84 -3.75
N ILE A 159 0.24 -35.41 -3.99
CA ILE A 159 0.73 -34.11 -3.53
C ILE A 159 -0.07 -32.98 -4.18
N GLU A 160 -0.42 -33.08 -5.46
CA GLU A 160 -1.25 -32.09 -6.13
C GLU A 160 -2.60 -31.92 -5.42
N GLN A 161 -3.31 -33.01 -5.12
CA GLN A 161 -4.58 -32.94 -4.39
C GLN A 161 -4.42 -32.42 -2.95
N MET A 162 -3.28 -32.70 -2.30
CA MET A 162 -2.94 -32.12 -0.99
C MET A 162 -2.66 -30.61 -1.06
N LEU A 163 -2.35 -30.05 -2.23
CA LEU A 163 -2.10 -28.61 -2.40
C LEU A 163 -3.37 -27.80 -2.71
N TYR A 164 -4.51 -28.44 -2.99
CA TYR A 164 -5.76 -27.72 -3.25
C TYR A 164 -6.22 -26.90 -2.03
N PRO A 165 -6.82 -25.71 -2.21
CA PRO A 165 -7.27 -24.88 -1.11
C PRO A 165 -8.21 -25.61 -0.14
N ALA A 166 -8.11 -25.34 1.16
CA ALA A 166 -9.04 -25.85 2.16
C ALA A 166 -10.40 -25.11 2.19
N SER A 167 -10.53 -24.02 1.43
CA SER A 167 -11.72 -23.18 1.34
C SER A 167 -12.18 -23.04 -0.11
N GLY A 168 -13.48 -23.03 -0.38
CA GLY A 168 -14.04 -22.77 -1.72
C GLY A 168 -14.98 -23.84 -2.29
N GLY A 169 -15.33 -24.88 -1.51
CA GLY A 169 -16.21 -25.97 -1.95
C GLY A 169 -15.51 -27.08 -2.75
N ILE A 170 -16.28 -28.13 -3.10
CA ILE A 170 -15.82 -29.22 -3.96
C ILE A 170 -15.44 -28.64 -5.32
N MET A 171 -14.19 -28.76 -5.73
CA MET A 171 -13.79 -28.56 -7.13
C MET A 171 -14.30 -29.78 -7.90
N GLU A 172 -15.23 -29.60 -8.84
CA GLU A 172 -15.74 -30.68 -9.69
C GLU A 172 -14.55 -31.36 -10.40
N LEU A 173 -14.14 -32.54 -9.90
CA LEU A 173 -13.19 -33.39 -10.57
C LEU A 173 -13.89 -34.05 -11.77
N PRO A 174 -13.25 -34.14 -12.95
CA PRO A 174 -13.79 -34.87 -14.08
C PRO A 174 -14.05 -36.33 -13.67
N GLU A 175 -15.28 -36.81 -13.88
CA GLU A 175 -15.66 -38.21 -13.62
C GLU A 175 -14.71 -39.18 -14.34
N GLU A 176 -14.16 -40.17 -13.61
CA GLU A 176 -13.43 -41.29 -14.20
C GLU A 176 -14.36 -42.10 -15.12
N GLN A 177 -14.14 -41.96 -16.43
CA GLN A 177 -14.81 -42.77 -17.45
C GLN A 177 -14.37 -44.23 -17.33
N THR A 178 -15.29 -45.10 -16.93
CA THR A 178 -15.19 -46.55 -17.15
C THR A 178 -15.14 -46.84 -18.66
N PRO A 179 -14.28 -47.77 -19.13
CA PRO A 179 -14.16 -48.08 -20.54
C PRO A 179 -15.35 -48.93 -21.01
N SER A 180 -16.14 -48.38 -21.92
CA SER A 180 -17.18 -49.10 -22.66
C SER A 180 -17.04 -48.76 -24.13
N ASP A 181 -17.02 -49.80 -24.94
CA ASP A 181 -16.71 -49.82 -26.37
C ASP A 181 -17.59 -48.92 -27.25
N ALA A 182 -16.93 -48.37 -28.28
CA ALA A 182 -17.44 -48.03 -29.61
C ALA A 182 -18.76 -47.23 -29.74
N ASP A 183 -18.68 -45.98 -30.19
CA ASP A 183 -19.03 -45.65 -31.58
C ASP A 183 -18.55 -44.23 -31.94
N ALA A 184 -18.17 -44.05 -33.20
CA ALA A 184 -17.60 -42.84 -33.74
C ALA A 184 -18.69 -41.80 -34.05
N THR A 185 -18.66 -40.64 -33.41
CA THR A 185 -19.08 -39.38 -34.07
C THR A 185 -18.44 -38.18 -33.39
N THR A 186 -17.66 -37.45 -34.18
CA THR A 186 -17.02 -36.18 -33.88
C THR A 186 -18.06 -35.09 -33.59
N ASP A 187 -18.08 -34.57 -32.37
CA ASP A 187 -18.52 -33.20 -32.08
C ASP A 187 -17.70 -32.66 -30.89
N THR A 188 -16.68 -31.87 -31.21
CA THR A 188 -15.78 -31.20 -30.27
C THR A 188 -16.52 -30.04 -29.61
N THR A 189 -17.07 -30.26 -28.42
CA THR A 189 -17.42 -29.17 -27.49
C THR A 189 -16.13 -28.64 -26.87
N ASP A 190 -15.65 -27.53 -27.42
CA ASP A 190 -14.63 -26.66 -26.85
C ASP A 190 -14.97 -26.29 -25.40
N THR A 191 -14.25 -26.90 -24.45
CA THR A 191 -14.13 -26.35 -23.10
C THR A 191 -12.65 -26.03 -22.90
N PRO A 192 -12.24 -24.75 -22.89
CA PRO A 192 -10.83 -24.38 -22.88
C PRO A 192 -10.17 -24.67 -21.52
N PRO A 193 -8.84 -24.89 -21.49
CA PRO A 193 -8.09 -25.11 -20.26
C PRO A 193 -8.23 -23.89 -19.35
N CYS A 194 -8.69 -24.12 -18.13
CA CYS A 194 -9.12 -23.10 -17.19
C CYS A 194 -7.92 -22.28 -16.66
N ALA A 195 -7.54 -21.21 -17.37
CA ALA A 195 -7.39 -19.95 -16.65
C ALA A 195 -8.75 -19.75 -15.98
N SER A 196 -8.82 -19.76 -14.64
CA SER A 196 -10.11 -19.63 -13.95
C SER A 196 -10.90 -18.52 -14.64
N ALA A 197 -12.18 -18.72 -14.96
CA ALA A 197 -12.96 -17.68 -15.62
C ALA A 197 -12.75 -16.32 -14.93
N ARG A 198 -12.54 -16.36 -13.62
CA ARG A 198 -12.08 -15.26 -12.77
C ARG A 198 -10.74 -14.63 -13.16
N THR A 199 -9.68 -15.38 -13.46
CA THR A 199 -8.39 -14.84 -13.95
C THR A 199 -8.55 -14.10 -15.27
N VAL A 200 -9.37 -14.63 -16.18
CA VAL A 200 -9.65 -13.97 -17.47
C VAL A 200 -10.46 -12.70 -17.25
N ILE A 201 -11.53 -12.79 -16.45
CA ILE A 201 -12.35 -11.64 -16.05
C ILE A 201 -11.47 -10.57 -15.41
N GLU A 202 -10.65 -10.94 -14.43
CA GLU A 202 -9.76 -10.01 -13.71
C GLU A 202 -8.73 -9.38 -14.64
N ALA A 203 -8.14 -10.13 -15.57
CA ALA A 203 -7.21 -9.59 -16.54
C ALA A 203 -7.89 -8.55 -17.45
N VAL A 204 -9.11 -8.84 -17.90
CA VAL A 204 -9.93 -7.93 -18.72
C VAL A 204 -10.35 -6.70 -17.92
N GLU A 205 -10.88 -6.87 -16.72
CA GLU A 205 -11.28 -5.80 -15.82
C GLU A 205 -10.10 -4.88 -15.51
N ARG A 206 -8.94 -5.42 -15.12
CA ARG A 206 -7.72 -4.62 -14.89
C ARG A 206 -7.30 -3.86 -16.14
N ALA A 207 -7.36 -4.49 -17.32
CA ALA A 207 -7.00 -3.83 -18.57
C ALA A 207 -7.95 -2.66 -18.89
N ILE A 208 -9.27 -2.84 -18.69
CA ILE A 208 -10.28 -1.80 -18.91
C ILE A 208 -10.14 -0.68 -17.87
N MET A 209 -9.92 -1.03 -16.59
CA MET A 209 -9.83 -0.07 -15.49
C MET A 209 -8.62 0.87 -15.61
N ARG A 210 -7.53 0.47 -16.29
CA ARG A 210 -6.41 1.39 -16.61
C ARG A 210 -6.86 2.61 -17.42
N PHE A 211 -7.91 2.48 -18.23
CA PHE A 211 -8.45 3.60 -19.00
C PHE A 211 -9.39 4.50 -18.19
N ALA A 212 -9.72 4.15 -16.95
CA ALA A 212 -10.54 4.99 -16.09
C ALA A 212 -9.76 6.23 -15.60
N ASN A 213 -8.48 6.06 -15.27
CA ASN A 213 -7.66 7.08 -14.64
C ASN A 213 -6.27 7.25 -15.32
N PRO A 214 -6.19 7.39 -16.66
CA PRO A 214 -4.91 7.45 -17.37
C PRO A 214 -4.05 8.67 -16.99
N ALA A 215 -4.70 9.73 -16.49
CA ALA A 215 -4.06 10.98 -16.08
C ALA A 215 -3.09 10.80 -14.90
N VAL A 216 -3.36 9.87 -13.98
CA VAL A 216 -2.52 9.61 -12.80
C VAL A 216 -1.56 8.45 -12.98
N GLU A 217 -1.54 7.82 -14.17
CA GLU A 217 -0.49 6.86 -14.52
C GLU A 217 0.86 7.54 -14.66
N ARG A 218 1.93 6.79 -14.40
CA ARG A 218 3.30 7.29 -14.52
C ARG A 218 3.62 7.62 -15.99
N HIS A 219 4.08 8.85 -16.23
CA HIS A 219 4.41 9.32 -17.56
C HIS A 219 5.66 8.60 -18.13
N PRO A 220 5.72 8.27 -19.42
CA PRO A 220 6.87 7.56 -20.02
C PRO A 220 8.22 8.27 -19.90
N SER A 221 8.23 9.60 -19.74
CA SER A 221 9.47 10.37 -19.51
C SER A 221 9.97 10.33 -18.06
N ALA A 222 9.22 9.75 -17.12
CA ALA A 222 9.65 9.58 -15.74
C ALA A 222 10.61 8.41 -15.60
N ALA A 223 11.46 8.42 -14.55
CA ALA A 223 12.35 7.30 -14.31
C ALA A 223 11.52 6.01 -14.17
N PRO A 224 11.74 4.97 -14.98
CA PRO A 224 10.92 3.78 -14.89
C PRO A 224 11.20 3.03 -13.58
N ARG A 225 10.22 2.27 -13.10
CA ARG A 225 10.38 1.47 -11.86
C ARG A 225 10.81 0.04 -12.15
N ASP A 226 10.31 -0.54 -13.24
CA ASP A 226 10.41 -1.98 -13.52
C ASP A 226 11.10 -2.31 -14.85
N VAL A 227 11.32 -1.32 -15.72
CA VAL A 227 11.92 -1.50 -17.05
C VAL A 227 13.13 -0.59 -17.18
N PRO A 228 14.29 -1.05 -17.66
CA PRO A 228 15.40 -0.14 -17.95
C PRO A 228 14.97 0.86 -19.03
N PRO A 229 15.16 2.17 -18.81
CA PRO A 229 14.79 3.16 -19.81
C PRO A 229 15.69 2.99 -21.04
N THR A 230 15.13 2.72 -22.21
CA THR A 230 15.87 2.81 -23.48
C THR A 230 15.98 4.29 -23.88
N THR A 231 16.80 5.04 -23.16
CA THR A 231 16.94 6.51 -23.33
C THR A 231 18.27 6.93 -23.94
N ILE A 232 19.18 5.97 -24.21
CA ILE A 232 20.44 6.28 -24.88
C ILE A 232 20.18 6.26 -26.38
N THR A 233 20.14 7.45 -26.98
CA THR A 233 20.31 7.60 -28.43
C THR A 233 21.79 7.47 -28.71
N ALA A 234 22.17 6.49 -29.53
CA ALA A 234 23.56 6.36 -29.96
C ALA A 234 23.91 7.51 -30.90
N GLU A 235 24.79 8.42 -30.46
CA GLU A 235 25.35 9.49 -31.28
C GLU A 235 26.61 8.99 -32.01
N ASP A 236 27.31 8.01 -31.42
CA ASP A 236 28.44 7.32 -32.05
C ASP A 236 28.46 5.80 -31.76
N ALA A 237 29.42 5.11 -32.37
CA ALA A 237 29.54 3.65 -32.24
C ALA A 237 29.90 3.19 -30.81
N SER A 238 30.50 4.04 -29.98
CA SER A 238 30.82 3.72 -28.60
C SER A 238 29.58 3.74 -27.71
N ASP A 239 28.58 4.57 -28.04
CA ASP A 239 27.29 4.57 -27.34
C ASP A 239 26.55 3.24 -27.46
N MET A 240 26.70 2.56 -28.59
CA MET A 240 26.13 1.22 -28.79
C MET A 240 26.73 0.17 -27.86
N SER A 241 27.92 0.43 -27.31
CA SER A 241 28.60 -0.46 -26.36
C SER A 241 28.31 -0.11 -24.89
N ARG A 242 27.62 1.01 -24.62
CA ARG A 242 27.21 1.39 -23.27
C ARG A 242 26.09 0.46 -22.81
N ALA A 243 26.23 -0.06 -21.60
CA ALA A 243 25.16 -0.82 -20.96
C ALA A 243 24.50 0.02 -19.87
N ILE A 244 23.17 -0.06 -19.79
CA ILE A 244 22.42 0.40 -18.63
C ILE A 244 22.40 -0.75 -17.63
N ILE A 245 23.08 -0.55 -16.50
CA ILE A 245 23.05 -1.48 -15.38
C ILE A 245 21.98 -0.99 -14.41
N ALA A 246 21.11 -1.92 -13.99
CA ALA A 246 20.04 -1.65 -13.05
C ALA A 246 20.36 -2.31 -11.71
N SER A 247 20.06 -1.60 -10.62
CA SER A 247 20.20 -2.11 -9.26
C SER A 247 18.81 -2.46 -8.73
N PHE A 248 18.56 -3.73 -8.38
CA PHE A 248 17.26 -4.18 -7.86
C PHE A 248 17.42 -4.91 -6.53
N PRO A 249 16.47 -4.76 -5.58
CA PRO A 249 16.48 -5.56 -4.36
C PRO A 249 16.24 -7.04 -4.68
N ALA A 250 17.01 -7.92 -4.06
CA ALA A 250 16.79 -9.38 -4.10
C ALA A 250 15.78 -9.86 -3.04
N VAL A 251 15.25 -8.94 -2.21
CA VAL A 251 14.41 -9.26 -1.05
C VAL A 251 12.94 -9.20 -1.45
N ALA A 252 12.21 -10.29 -1.22
CA ALA A 252 10.76 -10.36 -1.46
C ALA A 252 9.93 -10.31 -0.16
N ARG A 253 10.49 -10.78 0.97
CA ARG A 253 9.78 -10.95 2.24
C ARG A 253 10.68 -10.55 3.40
N LEU A 254 10.07 -10.08 4.49
CA LEU A 254 10.69 -9.70 5.75
C LEU A 254 10.20 -10.62 6.86
N LYS A 255 11.09 -11.07 7.74
CA LYS A 255 10.70 -11.86 8.92
C LYS A 255 10.67 -10.96 10.16
N LEU A 256 9.47 -10.62 10.63
CA LEU A 256 9.23 -9.57 11.63
C LEU A 256 8.38 -10.07 12.79
N SER A 257 8.66 -9.57 14.00
CA SER A 257 7.85 -9.75 15.20
C SER A 257 7.30 -8.42 15.70
N VAL A 258 6.17 -8.47 16.40
CA VAL A 258 5.59 -7.32 17.10
C VAL A 258 6.34 -7.12 18.42
N ASP A 259 6.73 -5.88 18.71
CA ASP A 259 7.37 -5.52 19.98
C ASP A 259 6.37 -5.73 21.15
N PRO A 260 6.70 -6.58 22.14
CA PRO A 260 5.82 -6.83 23.28
C PRO A 260 5.53 -5.59 24.14
N LEU A 261 6.43 -4.60 24.14
CA LEU A 261 6.28 -3.35 24.89
C LEU A 261 5.55 -2.28 24.08
N ASN A 262 5.54 -2.40 22.75
CA ASN A 262 4.84 -1.50 21.87
C ASN A 262 4.21 -2.27 20.71
N PRO A 263 2.92 -2.66 20.79
CA PRO A 263 2.27 -3.50 19.79
C PRO A 263 2.13 -2.83 18.41
N THR A 264 2.47 -1.55 18.30
CA THR A 264 2.51 -0.83 17.02
C THR A 264 3.87 -0.91 16.33
N ARG A 265 4.90 -1.47 16.98
CA ARG A 265 6.25 -1.55 16.45
C ARG A 265 6.56 -2.96 15.95
N LEU A 266 7.16 -3.03 14.77
CA LEU A 266 7.70 -4.25 14.18
C LEU A 266 9.22 -4.19 14.19
N PHE A 267 9.86 -5.33 14.45
CA PHE A 267 11.31 -5.48 14.41
C PHE A 267 11.71 -6.80 13.76
N PHE A 268 12.95 -6.88 13.26
CA PHE A 268 13.46 -8.09 12.64
C PHE A 268 13.62 -9.22 13.67
N ASP A 269 13.03 -10.36 13.36
CA ASP A 269 13.09 -11.55 14.20
C ASP A 269 13.27 -12.78 13.33
N ALA A 270 14.52 -13.22 13.22
CA ALA A 270 14.86 -14.36 12.38
C ALA A 270 14.29 -15.69 12.90
N HIS A 271 13.93 -15.79 14.18
CA HIS A 271 13.63 -17.07 14.84
C HIS A 271 12.12 -17.29 14.89
N CYS A 272 11.37 -16.36 15.50
CA CYS A 272 9.93 -16.46 15.68
C CYS A 272 9.11 -15.40 14.93
N GLY A 273 9.75 -14.58 14.08
CA GLY A 273 9.04 -13.58 13.27
C GLY A 273 8.11 -14.19 12.22
N GLN A 274 6.99 -13.51 12.00
CA GLN A 274 6.07 -13.79 10.90
C GLN A 274 6.60 -13.15 9.60
N GLU A 275 6.29 -13.75 8.47
CA GLU A 275 6.68 -13.21 7.17
C GLU A 275 5.71 -12.14 6.66
N TYR A 276 6.27 -11.01 6.24
CA TYR A 276 5.55 -9.90 5.63
C TYR A 276 6.10 -9.62 4.23
N PRO A 277 5.27 -9.29 3.23
CA PRO A 277 5.74 -8.84 1.93
C PRO A 277 6.58 -7.57 2.03
N TYR A 278 7.69 -7.56 1.30
CA TYR A 278 8.52 -6.36 1.15
C TYR A 278 7.99 -5.51 -0.01
N ARG A 279 7.64 -4.25 0.25
CA ARG A 279 7.13 -3.30 -0.77
C ARG A 279 8.17 -2.26 -1.18
N GLY A 280 9.44 -2.54 -0.90
CA GLY A 280 10.54 -1.60 -1.08
C GLY A 280 10.90 -0.89 0.21
N ARG A 281 11.74 0.13 0.09
CA ARG A 281 12.27 0.90 1.21
C ARG A 281 12.20 2.41 0.94
N GLY A 282 12.15 3.18 2.02
CA GLY A 282 12.33 4.63 2.03
C GLY A 282 13.63 5.03 2.75
N PRO A 283 13.84 6.32 3.02
CA PRO A 283 14.97 6.78 3.81
C PRO A 283 15.02 6.13 5.20
N VAL A 284 16.23 6.02 5.77
CA VAL A 284 16.42 5.59 7.17
C VAL A 284 16.42 6.80 8.09
N TRP A 285 15.82 6.64 9.26
CA TRP A 285 15.76 7.71 10.26
C TRP A 285 17.15 8.22 10.65
N ASN A 286 17.28 9.55 10.71
CA ASN A 286 18.39 10.25 11.37
C ASN A 286 17.93 11.66 11.76
N ASN A 287 18.39 12.20 12.88
CA ASN A 287 18.15 13.62 13.22
C ASN A 287 16.67 14.06 13.11
N ASN A 288 15.71 13.32 13.69
CA ASN A 288 14.28 13.66 13.67
C ASN A 288 13.68 13.80 12.24
N SER A 289 14.17 12.99 11.30
CA SER A 289 13.77 13.05 9.89
C SER A 289 12.42 12.40 9.57
N SER A 290 11.75 11.75 10.51
CA SER A 290 10.59 10.89 10.19
C SER A 290 9.49 11.59 9.39
N ALA A 291 9.30 12.90 9.59
CA ALA A 291 8.40 13.72 8.78
C ALA A 291 8.82 13.79 7.29
N ILE A 292 10.06 14.20 7.01
CA ILE A 292 10.57 14.35 5.64
C ILE A 292 10.69 12.99 4.95
N ASP A 293 11.06 11.97 5.72
CA ASP A 293 11.13 10.58 5.27
C ASP A 293 9.77 10.07 4.78
N CYS A 294 8.71 10.29 5.58
CA CYS A 294 7.34 9.93 5.20
C CYS A 294 6.85 10.70 3.97
N VAL A 295 7.21 11.99 3.83
CA VAL A 295 6.85 12.80 2.65
C VAL A 295 7.50 12.25 1.38
N ILE A 296 8.77 11.83 1.44
CA ILE A 296 9.45 11.20 0.30
C ILE A 296 8.73 9.91 -0.09
N VAL A 297 8.40 9.04 0.88
CA VAL A 297 7.74 7.77 0.59
C VAL A 297 6.31 7.98 0.07
N ALA A 298 5.53 8.91 0.63
CA ALA A 298 4.21 9.26 0.11
C ALA A 298 4.31 9.79 -1.33
N GLY A 299 5.26 10.68 -1.61
CA GLY A 299 5.53 11.18 -2.97
C GLY A 299 5.89 10.06 -3.93
N ARG A 300 6.70 9.09 -3.50
CA ARG A 300 7.03 7.87 -4.28
C ARG A 300 5.77 7.06 -4.56
N LEU A 301 4.95 6.74 -3.56
CA LEU A 301 3.73 5.94 -3.75
C LEU A 301 2.68 6.63 -4.64
N LEU A 302 2.70 7.97 -4.69
CA LEU A 302 1.84 8.79 -5.54
C LEU A 302 2.44 9.12 -6.91
N ASP A 303 3.66 8.70 -7.22
CA ASP A 303 4.36 9.16 -8.44
C ASP A 303 4.33 10.70 -8.58
N ALA A 304 4.49 11.43 -7.48
CA ALA A 304 4.36 12.89 -7.44
C ALA A 304 5.33 13.57 -8.42
N GLY A 305 4.80 14.37 -9.36
CA GLY A 305 5.58 15.03 -10.42
C GLY A 305 6.02 14.09 -11.55
N SER A 306 5.59 12.83 -11.50
CA SER A 306 5.91 11.78 -12.47
C SER A 306 4.69 11.19 -13.17
N THR A 307 3.50 11.74 -12.93
CA THR A 307 2.26 11.31 -13.60
C THR A 307 2.06 11.99 -14.95
N VAL A 308 1.19 11.42 -15.79
CA VAL A 308 0.82 12.01 -17.09
C VAL A 308 0.27 13.42 -16.92
N ILE A 309 -0.63 13.65 -15.95
CA ILE A 309 -1.23 14.97 -15.70
C ILE A 309 -0.21 15.99 -15.22
N ASP A 310 0.77 15.60 -14.40
CA ASP A 310 1.83 16.52 -13.94
C ASP A 310 2.76 16.96 -15.07
N ARG A 311 2.92 16.12 -16.10
CA ARG A 311 3.83 16.36 -17.24
C ARG A 311 3.11 16.71 -18.55
N ALA A 312 1.78 16.90 -18.51
CA ALA A 312 0.96 17.15 -19.69
C ALA A 312 1.24 18.49 -20.37
N ARG A 313 1.82 19.46 -19.65
CA ARG A 313 2.11 20.80 -20.17
C ARG A 313 3.44 20.81 -20.92
N ASP A 314 3.48 21.41 -22.10
CA ASP A 314 4.73 21.65 -22.83
C ASP A 314 5.71 22.47 -21.98
N GLY A 315 6.96 22.00 -21.88
CA GLY A 315 7.98 22.59 -21.01
C GLY A 315 7.65 22.49 -19.52
N TRP A 316 6.90 21.46 -19.08
CA TRP A 316 6.53 21.25 -17.66
C TRP A 316 7.72 21.37 -16.71
N ASP A 317 8.88 20.89 -17.11
CA ASP A 317 10.15 20.89 -16.38
C ASP A 317 10.70 22.30 -16.10
N GLN A 318 10.44 23.25 -16.99
CA GLN A 318 10.84 24.65 -16.86
C GLN A 318 10.02 25.39 -15.80
N HIS A 319 8.82 24.90 -15.50
CA HIS A 319 7.91 25.50 -14.52
C HIS A 319 8.16 25.00 -13.08
N LEU A 320 9.03 24.00 -12.92
CA LEU A 320 9.34 23.45 -11.61
C LEU A 320 10.34 24.31 -10.85
N THR A 321 10.06 24.55 -9.57
CA THR A 321 11.00 25.16 -8.64
C THR A 321 12.15 24.19 -8.29
N PRO A 322 13.28 24.69 -7.77
CA PRO A 322 14.37 23.81 -7.33
C PRO A 322 13.93 22.77 -6.30
N VAL A 323 13.04 23.14 -5.37
CA VAL A 323 12.51 22.22 -4.36
C VAL A 323 11.62 21.13 -4.97
N GLN A 324 10.83 21.45 -6.00
CA GLN A 324 10.00 20.47 -6.72
C GLN A 324 10.85 19.49 -7.53
N ARG A 325 11.89 19.98 -8.20
CA ARG A 325 12.87 19.11 -8.91
C ARG A 325 13.56 18.17 -7.95
N ALA A 326 14.04 18.68 -6.82
CA ALA A 326 14.67 17.86 -5.78
C ALA A 326 13.69 16.83 -5.19
N PHE A 327 12.40 17.16 -5.08
CA PHE A 327 11.39 16.20 -4.62
C PHE A 327 11.16 15.08 -5.62
N ILE A 328 11.02 15.38 -6.93
CA ILE A 328 10.91 14.35 -7.98
C ILE A 328 12.14 13.42 -7.92
N GLU A 329 13.35 14.00 -7.86
CA GLU A 329 14.58 13.23 -7.73
C GLU A 329 14.58 12.35 -6.48
N ALA A 330 14.17 12.87 -5.33
CA ALA A 330 14.08 12.11 -4.08
C ALA A 330 13.09 10.93 -4.17
N THR A 331 11.97 11.10 -4.87
CA THR A 331 10.98 10.03 -5.09
C THR A 331 11.45 8.97 -6.09
N ASP A 332 12.41 9.30 -6.96
CA ASP A 332 12.97 8.41 -7.99
C ASP A 332 14.22 7.66 -7.52
N ILE A 333 14.83 8.06 -6.40
CA ILE A 333 15.95 7.34 -5.76
C ILE A 333 15.58 5.89 -5.47
N ASN A 334 16.52 4.98 -5.74
CA ASN A 334 16.41 3.59 -5.35
C ASN A 334 16.89 3.37 -3.91
N TRP A 335 16.03 3.74 -2.95
CA TRP A 335 16.30 3.61 -1.52
C TRP A 335 16.62 2.18 -1.05
N ASP A 336 16.19 1.17 -1.82
CA ASP A 336 16.46 -0.24 -1.57
C ASP A 336 17.96 -0.57 -1.61
N THR A 337 18.71 0.11 -2.48
CA THR A 337 20.13 -0.15 -2.72
C THR A 337 21.05 0.83 -2.01
N CYS A 338 20.50 1.87 -1.38
CA CYS A 338 21.28 2.83 -0.61
C CYS A 338 21.82 2.20 0.69
N SER A 339 23.11 2.40 0.98
CA SER A 339 23.62 2.20 2.34
C SER A 339 22.91 3.17 3.31
N THR A 340 22.99 2.90 4.61
CA THR A 340 22.40 3.79 5.62
C THR A 340 23.00 5.19 5.55
N GLU A 341 24.32 5.30 5.39
CA GLU A 341 25.03 6.59 5.30
C GLU A 341 24.60 7.37 4.05
N LEU A 342 24.54 6.69 2.91
CA LEU A 342 24.12 7.30 1.65
C LEU A 342 22.64 7.71 1.69
N SER A 343 21.79 6.86 2.27
CA SER A 343 20.37 7.15 2.48
C SER A 343 20.20 8.44 3.29
N CYS A 344 20.91 8.55 4.42
CA CYS A 344 20.89 9.75 5.25
C CYS A 344 21.38 10.98 4.49
N ALA A 345 22.51 10.88 3.79
CA ALA A 345 23.10 12.01 3.06
C ALA A 345 22.18 12.53 1.95
N LEU A 346 21.57 11.65 1.14
CA LEU A 346 20.66 12.05 0.07
C LEU A 346 19.38 12.69 0.62
N ARG A 347 18.83 12.13 1.70
CA ARG A 347 17.65 12.68 2.40
C ARG A 347 17.94 14.02 3.06
N ASP A 348 19.04 14.15 3.78
CA ASP A 348 19.46 15.40 4.43
C ASP A 348 19.67 16.49 3.38
N ARG A 349 20.25 16.15 2.22
CA ARG A 349 20.41 17.09 1.11
C ARG A 349 19.08 17.60 0.57
N PHE A 350 18.11 16.72 0.38
CA PHE A 350 16.75 17.12 0.01
C PHE A 350 16.13 18.03 1.09
N TRP A 351 16.29 17.68 2.36
CA TRP A 351 15.76 18.44 3.48
C TRP A 351 16.35 19.86 3.57
N GLU A 352 17.66 20.02 3.36
CA GLU A 352 18.32 21.32 3.24
C GLU A 352 17.67 22.19 2.16
N ILE A 353 17.39 21.62 0.98
CA ILE A 353 16.76 22.33 -0.13
C ILE A 353 15.37 22.80 0.27
N VAL A 354 14.56 21.95 0.91
CA VAL A 354 13.22 22.35 1.41
C VAL A 354 13.34 23.49 2.44
N ALA A 355 14.28 23.37 3.38
CA ALA A 355 14.50 24.36 4.45
C ALA A 355 14.92 25.74 3.91
N THR A 356 15.64 25.80 2.77
CA THR A 356 15.97 27.08 2.12
C THR A 356 14.77 27.79 1.49
N HIS A 357 13.68 27.07 1.20
CA HIS A 357 12.49 27.60 0.54
C HIS A 357 11.29 27.78 1.48
N THR A 358 11.35 27.21 2.69
CA THR A 358 10.22 27.19 3.63
C THR A 358 10.69 27.63 5.01
N GLN A 359 10.16 28.77 5.50
CA GLN A 359 10.64 29.40 6.74
C GLN A 359 10.47 28.52 8.00
N ASP A 360 9.42 27.71 8.05
CA ASP A 360 9.10 26.86 9.20
C ASP A 360 9.76 25.47 9.15
N VAL A 361 10.64 25.22 8.18
CA VAL A 361 11.30 23.92 8.00
C VAL A 361 12.80 24.09 8.24
N HIS A 362 13.34 23.31 9.17
CA HIS A 362 14.77 23.27 9.45
C HIS A 362 15.24 21.83 9.59
N VAL A 363 16.46 21.55 9.11
CA VAL A 363 17.09 20.23 9.30
C VAL A 363 17.24 19.96 10.80
N GLY A 364 16.84 18.77 11.24
CA GLY A 364 16.88 18.38 12.65
C GLY A 364 15.67 18.82 13.48
N ARG A 365 14.76 19.63 12.94
CA ARG A 365 13.53 20.08 13.61
C ARG A 365 12.30 19.66 12.82
N THR A 366 11.31 19.12 13.53
CA THR A 366 10.02 18.78 12.96
C THR A 366 9.29 20.05 12.52
N GLY A 367 9.24 20.29 11.21
CA GLY A 367 8.38 21.32 10.62
C GLY A 367 6.97 20.78 10.36
N PRO A 368 5.97 21.65 10.15
CA PRO A 368 4.63 21.22 9.77
C PRO A 368 4.66 20.50 8.41
N LEU A 369 4.14 19.26 8.35
CA LEU A 369 4.17 18.45 7.11
C LEU A 369 3.44 19.11 5.95
N TRP A 370 2.38 19.86 6.24
CA TRP A 370 1.64 20.58 5.20
C TRP A 370 2.54 21.57 4.46
N SER A 371 3.45 22.25 5.17
CA SER A 371 4.36 23.23 4.55
C SER A 371 5.37 22.55 3.65
N ILE A 372 5.94 21.42 4.11
CA ILE A 372 6.84 20.60 3.32
C ILE A 372 6.13 20.12 2.05
N TRP A 373 4.95 19.52 2.21
CA TRP A 373 4.18 18.98 1.09
C TRP A 373 3.77 20.06 0.09
N ASN A 374 3.26 21.19 0.57
CA ASN A 374 2.84 22.29 -0.30
C ASN A 374 4.04 22.87 -1.07
N ALA A 375 5.18 23.09 -0.41
CA ALA A 375 6.38 23.59 -1.07
C ALA A 375 6.87 22.63 -2.18
N THR A 376 6.77 21.31 -1.96
CA THR A 376 7.27 20.31 -2.90
C THR A 376 6.26 19.92 -4.00
N THR A 377 4.97 20.25 -3.87
CA THR A 377 3.92 19.78 -4.79
C THR A 377 2.97 20.85 -5.33
N ALA A 378 3.11 22.13 -4.96
CA ALA A 378 2.17 23.19 -5.34
C ALA A 378 1.85 23.31 -6.84
N THR A 379 2.75 22.91 -7.73
CA THR A 379 2.57 22.97 -9.19
C THR A 379 2.14 21.64 -9.81
N PHE A 380 2.05 20.56 -9.02
CA PHE A 380 1.69 19.24 -9.51
C PHE A 380 0.19 19.17 -9.75
N ALA A 381 -0.19 19.02 -11.01
CA ALA A 381 -1.57 19.09 -11.47
C ALA A 381 -2.45 17.98 -10.89
N GLN A 382 -1.88 16.83 -10.50
CA GLN A 382 -2.65 15.75 -9.88
C GLN A 382 -3.34 16.18 -8.57
N PHE A 383 -2.77 17.13 -7.83
CA PHE A 383 -3.30 17.59 -6.54
C PHE A 383 -4.10 18.90 -6.66
N SER A 384 -4.02 19.58 -7.81
CA SER A 384 -4.58 20.92 -7.96
C SER A 384 -6.08 20.90 -8.22
N TYR A 385 -6.78 21.86 -7.62
CA TYR A 385 -8.18 22.15 -7.89
C TYR A 385 -8.39 23.65 -8.03
N VAL A 386 -9.32 24.01 -8.93
CA VAL A 386 -9.57 25.39 -9.32
C VAL A 386 -11.04 25.69 -9.14
N PHE A 387 -11.35 26.82 -8.50
CA PHE A 387 -12.72 27.24 -8.25
C PHE A 387 -12.88 28.76 -8.38
N ASP A 388 -14.08 29.19 -8.74
CA ASP A 388 -14.51 30.57 -8.58
C ASP A 388 -15.40 30.66 -7.33
N GLU A 389 -15.09 31.58 -6.43
CA GLU A 389 -15.90 31.87 -5.24
C GLU A 389 -16.54 33.25 -5.37
N GLU A 390 -17.86 33.28 -5.32
CA GLU A 390 -18.67 34.49 -5.22
C GLU A 390 -19.07 34.69 -3.76
N THR A 391 -18.73 35.85 -3.20
CA THR A 391 -19.12 36.24 -1.84
C THR A 391 -20.07 37.44 -1.91
N ILE A 392 -21.27 37.28 -1.37
CA ILE A 392 -22.24 38.35 -1.16
C ILE A 392 -22.11 38.82 0.29
N PHE A 393 -21.66 40.05 0.47
CA PHE A 393 -21.40 40.59 1.80
C PHE A 393 -22.66 41.20 2.43
N CYS A 394 -22.71 41.15 3.77
CA CYS A 394 -23.74 41.85 4.52
C CYS A 394 -23.73 43.35 4.20
N PRO A 395 -24.89 43.99 3.97
CA PRO A 395 -24.99 45.42 3.63
C PRO A 395 -24.28 46.37 4.62
N CYS A 396 -24.14 45.96 5.89
CA CYS A 396 -23.46 46.78 6.90
C CYS A 396 -21.94 46.88 6.71
N MET A 397 -21.31 46.04 5.88
CA MET A 397 -19.85 46.00 5.73
C MET A 397 -19.28 47.15 4.88
N LYS A 398 -20.12 47.99 4.25
CA LYS A 398 -19.70 49.11 3.38
C LYS A 398 -18.64 48.69 2.33
N ARG A 399 -18.75 47.46 1.82
CA ARG A 399 -17.96 46.92 0.70
C ARG A 399 -18.88 46.77 -0.51
N ASP A 400 -18.30 46.51 -1.68
CA ASP A 400 -19.08 46.06 -2.82
C ASP A 400 -19.96 44.87 -2.42
N PRO A 401 -21.24 44.85 -2.82
CA PRO A 401 -22.20 43.85 -2.36
C PRO A 401 -21.82 42.43 -2.76
N THR A 402 -21.03 42.29 -3.83
CA THR A 402 -20.57 41.03 -4.41
C THR A 402 -19.09 41.11 -4.75
N HIS A 403 -18.34 40.07 -4.41
CA HIS A 403 -16.92 39.93 -4.72
C HIS A 403 -16.66 38.53 -5.26
N ILE A 404 -16.00 38.43 -6.43
CA ILE A 404 -15.69 37.16 -7.09
C ILE A 404 -14.17 36.97 -7.12
N VAL A 405 -13.70 35.83 -6.63
CA VAL A 405 -12.28 35.46 -6.61
C VAL A 405 -12.11 34.11 -7.29
N ARG A 406 -11.10 34.01 -8.15
CA ARG A 406 -10.61 32.72 -8.63
C ARG A 406 -9.55 32.19 -7.67
N GLY A 407 -9.81 31.02 -7.09
CA GLY A 407 -8.89 30.28 -6.24
C GLY A 407 -8.28 29.09 -6.96
N SER A 408 -7.06 28.72 -6.55
CA SER A 408 -6.40 27.48 -6.94
C SER A 408 -5.59 26.97 -5.76
N ASN A 409 -5.78 25.71 -5.38
CA ASN A 409 -5.13 25.10 -4.23
C ASN A 409 -4.68 23.67 -4.57
N SER A 410 -3.68 23.17 -3.87
CA SER A 410 -3.12 21.80 -4.00
C SER A 410 -3.35 20.92 -2.78
N CYS A 411 -3.85 21.50 -1.69
CA CYS A 411 -4.15 20.83 -0.44
C CYS A 411 -5.40 21.44 0.19
N VAL A 412 -6.21 20.61 0.83
CA VAL A 412 -7.40 21.04 1.57
C VAL A 412 -7.04 21.15 3.04
N PHE A 413 -7.18 22.37 3.56
CA PHE A 413 -7.17 22.61 4.99
C PHE A 413 -8.61 22.67 5.49
N CYS A 414 -8.95 21.83 6.46
CA CYS A 414 -10.29 21.80 7.02
C CYS A 414 -10.34 22.73 8.25
N PRO A 415 -11.00 23.89 8.18
CA PRO A 415 -11.10 24.78 9.33
C PRO A 415 -11.98 24.16 10.41
N SER A 416 -11.47 24.14 11.65
CA SER A 416 -12.21 23.66 12.81
C SER A 416 -13.36 24.61 13.19
N ARG A 417 -14.53 24.06 13.52
CA ARG A 417 -15.58 24.76 14.26
C ARG A 417 -15.40 24.50 15.75
N ALA A 418 -15.20 25.58 16.50
CA ALA A 418 -14.96 25.56 17.95
C ALA A 418 -16.10 24.93 18.79
N ASP A 419 -17.28 24.71 18.21
CA ASP A 419 -18.50 24.34 18.94
C ASP A 419 -18.81 22.83 18.93
N HIS A 420 -18.01 22.00 18.25
CA HIS A 420 -18.28 20.56 18.12
C HIS A 420 -17.36 19.72 19.02
N THR A 421 -17.92 19.16 20.09
CA THR A 421 -17.21 18.21 20.97
C THR A 421 -17.35 16.76 20.53
N ALA A 422 -18.28 16.45 19.64
CA ALA A 422 -18.54 15.09 19.15
C ALA A 422 -17.72 14.79 17.88
N PRO A 423 -17.20 13.56 17.71
CA PRO A 423 -16.51 13.16 16.49
C PRO A 423 -17.39 13.29 15.24
N ILE A 424 -16.88 13.90 14.18
CA ILE A 424 -17.60 14.11 12.91
C ILE A 424 -16.96 13.21 11.82
N PRO A 425 -17.73 12.60 10.91
CA PRO A 425 -17.16 11.88 9.78
C PRO A 425 -16.33 12.81 8.89
N LEU A 426 -15.16 12.39 8.42
CA LEU A 426 -14.33 13.22 7.54
C LEU A 426 -15.06 13.62 6.24
N GLN A 427 -15.95 12.77 5.72
CA GLN A 427 -16.79 13.09 4.58
C GLN A 427 -17.63 14.35 4.80
N ASP A 428 -18.19 14.55 6.01
CA ASP A 428 -19.01 15.72 6.31
C ASP A 428 -18.15 16.98 6.40
N VAL A 429 -16.93 16.84 6.93
CA VAL A 429 -15.94 17.92 6.94
C VAL A 429 -15.62 18.38 5.51
N LEU A 430 -15.31 17.44 4.61
CA LEU A 430 -15.01 17.76 3.21
C LEU A 430 -16.24 18.25 2.45
N SER A 431 -17.43 17.71 2.75
CA SER A 431 -18.68 18.17 2.14
C SER A 431 -18.93 19.65 2.42
N ARG A 432 -18.52 20.17 3.59
CA ARG A 432 -18.55 21.62 3.89
C ARG A 432 -17.56 22.41 3.03
N VAL A 433 -16.35 21.89 2.83
CA VAL A 433 -15.30 22.55 2.04
C VAL A 433 -15.71 22.64 0.57
N PHE A 434 -16.30 21.59 0.01
CA PHE A 434 -16.71 21.51 -1.39
C PHE A 434 -18.18 21.91 -1.64
N ALA A 435 -18.90 22.36 -0.60
CA ALA A 435 -20.28 22.79 -0.71
C ALA A 435 -20.43 23.91 -1.75
N ALA A 436 -21.44 23.78 -2.60
CA ALA A 436 -21.78 24.79 -3.61
C ALA A 436 -22.16 26.14 -2.99
N ARG A 437 -22.71 26.11 -1.77
CA ARG A 437 -23.19 27.29 -1.05
C ARG A 437 -23.00 27.11 0.45
N TYR A 438 -22.52 28.15 1.12
CA TYR A 438 -22.51 28.21 2.58
C TYR A 438 -22.73 29.65 3.05
N THR A 439 -23.33 29.77 4.23
CA THR A 439 -23.65 31.04 4.86
C THR A 439 -22.86 31.24 6.14
N ALA A 440 -22.60 32.50 6.47
CA ALA A 440 -21.92 32.88 7.71
C ALA A 440 -22.56 34.12 8.33
N ASP A 441 -22.45 34.21 9.65
CA ASP A 441 -22.94 35.35 10.41
C ASP A 441 -22.07 36.59 10.17
N CYS A 442 -22.71 37.76 10.13
CA CYS A 442 -21.96 38.99 10.01
C CYS A 442 -21.33 39.39 11.34
N HIS A 443 -20.00 39.26 11.45
CA HIS A 443 -19.24 39.68 12.63
C HIS A 443 -19.44 41.16 13.05
N ARG A 444 -19.89 42.04 12.14
CA ARG A 444 -20.06 43.48 12.41
C ARG A 444 -21.41 43.81 13.03
N CYS A 445 -22.51 43.23 12.54
CA CYS A 445 -23.86 43.54 12.99
C CYS A 445 -24.55 42.39 13.73
N GLY A 446 -23.95 41.20 13.76
CA GLY A 446 -24.50 40.00 14.37
C GLY A 446 -25.66 39.37 13.60
N ALA A 447 -25.99 39.86 12.40
CA ALA A 447 -27.04 39.26 11.58
C ALA A 447 -26.62 37.85 11.15
N SER A 448 -27.48 36.88 11.46
CA SER A 448 -27.26 35.48 11.11
C SER A 448 -27.38 35.24 9.60
N ASP A 449 -26.55 34.35 9.06
CA ASP A 449 -26.52 33.98 7.63
C ASP A 449 -26.43 35.17 6.66
N ALA A 450 -25.86 36.29 7.12
CA ALA A 450 -25.85 37.55 6.39
C ALA A 450 -24.72 37.66 5.35
N ILE A 451 -23.81 36.69 5.31
CA ILE A 451 -22.80 36.54 4.26
C ILE A 451 -23.13 35.24 3.50
N ASP A 452 -23.35 35.34 2.19
CA ASP A 452 -23.63 34.20 1.31
C ASP A 452 -22.41 33.93 0.42
N GLN A 453 -21.87 32.72 0.46
CA GLN A 453 -20.73 32.33 -0.35
C GLN A 453 -21.12 31.18 -1.27
N ARG A 454 -20.74 31.29 -2.55
CA ARG A 454 -21.03 30.30 -3.59
C ARG A 454 -19.76 29.89 -4.29
N ARG A 455 -19.60 28.60 -4.54
CA ARG A 455 -18.42 28.02 -5.19
C ARG A 455 -18.79 27.25 -6.44
N ILE A 456 -18.04 27.51 -7.50
CA ILE A 456 -18.10 26.81 -8.77
C ILE A 456 -16.72 26.22 -9.03
N PHE A 457 -16.62 24.89 -9.07
CA PHE A 457 -15.36 24.17 -9.27
C PHE A 457 -15.12 23.95 -10.76
N ARG A 458 -14.07 24.58 -11.29
CA ARG A 458 -13.63 24.42 -12.68
C ARG A 458 -12.82 23.15 -12.89
N GLN A 459 -12.11 22.74 -11.86
CA GLN A 459 -11.27 21.56 -11.88
C GLN A 459 -11.29 20.91 -10.50
N MET A 460 -11.64 19.63 -10.46
CA MET A 460 -11.50 18.79 -9.28
C MET A 460 -10.13 18.09 -9.32
N PRO A 461 -9.48 17.89 -8.16
CA PRO A 461 -8.16 17.27 -8.12
C PRO A 461 -8.28 15.78 -8.46
N ALA A 462 -7.31 15.23 -9.18
CA ALA A 462 -7.26 13.79 -9.45
C ALA A 462 -6.94 13.02 -8.17
N ARG A 463 -6.13 13.62 -7.29
CA ARG A 463 -5.83 13.12 -5.95
C ARG A 463 -6.01 14.22 -4.91
N LEU A 464 -6.80 13.92 -3.88
CA LEU A 464 -7.08 14.86 -2.81
C LEU A 464 -6.03 14.71 -1.70
N VAL A 465 -5.44 15.84 -1.30
CA VAL A 465 -4.57 15.91 -0.12
C VAL A 465 -5.29 16.72 0.95
N VAL A 466 -5.45 16.14 2.14
CA VAL A 466 -6.19 16.75 3.25
C VAL A 466 -5.28 16.88 4.45
N SER A 467 -5.26 18.04 5.08
CA SER A 467 -4.57 18.28 6.36
C SER A 467 -5.60 18.64 7.44
N LEU A 468 -5.46 18.00 8.60
CA LEU A 468 -6.34 18.19 9.75
C LEU A 468 -5.52 18.71 10.93
N ASP A 469 -5.93 19.87 11.46
CA ASP A 469 -5.28 20.54 12.59
C ASP A 469 -5.52 19.85 13.95
N GLY A 470 -6.42 18.85 13.98
CA GLY A 470 -6.77 18.09 15.17
C GLY A 470 -7.73 18.79 16.12
N ALA A 471 -8.22 19.98 15.77
CA ALA A 471 -9.14 20.73 16.61
C ALA A 471 -10.58 20.19 16.54
N GLU A 472 -11.00 19.63 15.41
CA GLU A 472 -12.22 18.80 15.33
C GLU A 472 -11.85 17.30 15.41
N PRO A 473 -12.41 16.53 16.38
CA PRO A 473 -12.26 15.08 16.37
C PRO A 473 -12.96 14.49 15.14
N ILE A 474 -12.23 13.72 14.34
CA ILE A 474 -12.76 13.04 13.15
C ILE A 474 -12.91 11.53 13.37
N HIS A 475 -13.69 10.86 12.53
CA HIS A 475 -13.71 9.39 12.38
C HIS A 475 -14.07 9.03 10.93
N ASN A 476 -14.04 7.73 10.58
CA ASN A 476 -14.28 7.23 9.23
C ASN A 476 -13.40 7.95 8.18
N HIS A 477 -12.12 8.09 8.46
CA HIS A 477 -11.19 8.81 7.58
C HIS A 477 -10.51 7.89 6.57
N THR A 478 -10.57 6.58 6.76
CA THR A 478 -9.96 5.59 5.86
C THR A 478 -10.96 4.88 4.96
N VAL A 479 -12.19 5.40 4.85
CA VAL A 479 -13.23 4.90 3.93
C VAL A 479 -13.28 5.73 2.66
N ASP A 480 -13.93 5.19 1.64
CA ASP A 480 -14.29 5.95 0.44
C ASP A 480 -15.30 7.05 0.82
N MET A 481 -15.13 8.25 0.28
CA MET A 481 -15.93 9.42 0.59
C MET A 481 -16.58 9.96 -0.68
N THR A 482 -17.85 10.36 -0.57
CA THR A 482 -18.59 10.98 -1.67
C THR A 482 -19.18 12.30 -1.22
N PHE A 483 -19.00 13.35 -2.01
CA PHE A 483 -19.58 14.66 -1.75
C PHE A 483 -20.02 15.36 -3.04
N ALA A 484 -21.00 16.26 -2.89
CA ALA A 484 -21.53 17.04 -4.00
C ALA A 484 -20.75 18.35 -4.20
N TYR A 485 -20.67 18.80 -5.45
CA TYR A 485 -20.08 20.08 -5.84
C TYR A 485 -20.82 20.64 -7.07
N VAL A 486 -20.60 21.92 -7.39
CA VAL A 486 -21.09 22.53 -8.63
C VAL A 486 -19.93 22.69 -9.60
N ASP A 487 -20.07 22.17 -10.82
CA ASP A 487 -19.05 22.25 -11.87
C ASP A 487 -19.08 23.58 -12.63
N ALA A 488 -18.15 23.77 -13.58
CA ALA A 488 -18.03 25.00 -14.37
C ALA A 488 -19.29 25.37 -15.18
N ASP A 489 -20.15 24.39 -15.47
CA ASP A 489 -21.39 24.57 -16.22
C ASP A 489 -22.57 24.92 -15.30
N GLY A 490 -22.33 24.96 -13.98
CA GLY A 490 -23.35 25.23 -12.98
C GLY A 490 -24.17 24.00 -12.60
N GLU A 491 -23.75 22.79 -13.02
CA GLU A 491 -24.46 21.55 -12.73
C GLU A 491 -23.99 20.94 -11.41
N ASN A 492 -24.93 20.37 -10.66
CA ASN A 492 -24.61 19.60 -9.47
C ASN A 492 -23.98 18.26 -9.88
N ARG A 493 -22.75 18.04 -9.46
CA ARG A 493 -21.99 16.82 -9.66
C ARG A 493 -21.63 16.20 -8.33
N THR A 494 -21.25 14.92 -8.36
CA THR A 494 -20.76 14.19 -7.19
C THR A 494 -19.37 13.67 -7.50
N ALA A 495 -18.42 13.89 -6.58
CA ALA A 495 -17.10 13.30 -6.64
C ALA A 495 -16.96 12.23 -5.58
N THR A 496 -16.37 11.09 -5.94
CA THR A 496 -16.04 10.00 -5.02
C THR A 496 -14.53 9.85 -4.95
N TYR A 497 -14.01 9.77 -3.74
CA TYR A 497 -12.59 9.66 -3.44
C TYR A 497 -12.33 8.44 -2.57
N ARG A 498 -11.40 7.59 -2.99
CA ARG A 498 -10.95 6.43 -2.24
C ARG A 498 -9.71 6.75 -1.42
N TRP A 499 -9.67 6.27 -0.18
CA TRP A 499 -8.48 6.42 0.67
C TRP A 499 -7.29 5.63 0.12
N LEU A 500 -6.17 6.32 -0.09
CA LEU A 500 -4.90 5.71 -0.44
C LEU A 500 -3.99 5.53 0.77
N GLY A 501 -3.99 6.49 1.68
CA GLY A 501 -3.05 6.49 2.79
C GLY A 501 -3.04 7.78 3.58
N GLY A 502 -2.15 7.84 4.57
CA GLY A 502 -1.95 9.03 5.38
C GLY A 502 -0.65 8.99 6.17
N ILE A 503 -0.16 10.18 6.53
CA ILE A 503 0.95 10.36 7.45
C ILE A 503 0.38 10.80 8.80
N TYR A 504 0.69 10.03 9.82
CA TYR A 504 0.18 10.18 11.18
C TYR A 504 1.32 10.54 12.13
N CYS A 505 0.99 11.25 13.21
CA CYS A 505 1.95 11.73 14.19
C CYS A 505 1.64 11.17 15.59
N LEU A 506 2.65 10.57 16.21
CA LEU A 506 2.63 10.13 17.60
C LEU A 506 3.89 10.66 18.30
N GLU A 507 3.73 11.59 19.24
CA GLU A 507 4.84 12.11 20.06
C GLU A 507 6.02 12.62 19.19
N ASP A 508 5.71 13.50 18.23
CA ASP A 508 6.65 14.08 17.25
C ASP A 508 7.31 13.08 16.29
N HIS A 509 6.84 11.82 16.29
CA HIS A 509 7.26 10.79 15.35
C HIS A 509 6.20 10.51 14.30
N PHE A 510 6.62 10.39 13.04
CA PHE A 510 5.73 10.22 11.90
C PHE A 510 5.79 8.82 11.34
N ARG A 511 4.61 8.33 10.95
CA ARG A 511 4.43 7.05 10.30
C ARG A 511 3.46 7.16 9.14
N LEU A 512 3.80 6.49 8.05
CA LEU A 512 2.95 6.37 6.88
C LEU A 512 2.16 5.05 6.96
N TYR A 513 0.85 5.14 6.78
CA TYR A 513 -0.02 4.00 6.51
C TYR A 513 -0.59 4.15 5.10
N TRP A 514 -0.63 3.05 4.35
CA TRP A 514 -1.01 3.05 2.95
C TRP A 514 -1.87 1.83 2.61
N THR A 515 -2.76 1.96 1.63
CA THR A 515 -3.60 0.86 1.13
C THR A 515 -2.78 -0.09 0.27
N GLU A 516 -3.06 -1.40 0.36
CA GLU A 516 -2.50 -2.38 -0.58
C GLU A 516 -3.34 -2.48 -1.87
N ALA A 517 -4.52 -1.85 -1.93
CA ALA A 517 -5.36 -1.83 -3.12
C ALA A 517 -4.68 -1.06 -4.27
N ARG A 518 -4.56 -1.68 -5.45
CA ARG A 518 -4.13 -0.97 -6.65
C ARG A 518 -5.29 -0.20 -7.30
N PRO A 519 -5.01 0.74 -8.21
CA PRO A 519 -6.07 1.40 -8.98
C PRO A 519 -6.99 0.38 -9.65
N GLY A 520 -8.29 0.52 -9.42
CA GLY A 520 -9.33 -0.38 -9.94
C GLY A 520 -9.55 -1.68 -9.17
N GLU A 521 -8.76 -2.00 -8.14
CA GLU A 521 -8.94 -3.20 -7.32
C GLU A 521 -9.88 -2.93 -6.13
N ALA A 522 -10.60 -3.95 -5.66
CA ALA A 522 -11.31 -3.85 -4.39
C ALA A 522 -10.31 -3.77 -3.22
N ASP A 523 -10.72 -3.14 -2.12
CA ASP A 523 -9.89 -3.03 -0.93
C ASP A 523 -9.64 -4.41 -0.29
N PRO A 524 -8.38 -4.88 -0.19
CA PRO A 524 -8.06 -6.19 0.35
C PRO A 524 -8.15 -6.24 1.89
N GLY A 525 -8.40 -5.10 2.56
CA GLY A 525 -8.46 -5.03 4.04
C GLY A 525 -7.10 -5.13 4.72
N THR A 526 -6.02 -5.00 3.96
CA THR A 526 -4.63 -4.98 4.45
C THR A 526 -3.94 -3.68 4.05
N MET A 527 -2.91 -3.32 4.81
CA MET A 527 -2.18 -2.06 4.64
C MET A 527 -0.68 -2.30 4.48
N ALA A 528 -0.03 -1.34 3.83
CA ALA A 528 1.40 -1.14 3.93
C ALA A 528 1.71 -0.11 5.02
N VAL A 529 2.81 -0.31 5.73
CA VAL A 529 3.31 0.59 6.77
C VAL A 529 4.76 0.94 6.49
N TYR A 530 5.07 2.23 6.60
CA TYR A 530 6.44 2.73 6.56
C TYR A 530 6.71 3.61 7.78
N ASP A 531 7.82 3.30 8.45
CA ASP A 531 8.33 4.03 9.59
C ASP A 531 9.86 4.04 9.51
N SER A 532 10.46 5.22 9.38
CA SER A 532 11.91 5.32 9.13
C SER A 532 12.77 4.83 10.30
N THR A 533 12.20 4.70 11.50
CA THR A 533 12.87 4.16 12.70
C THR A 533 12.77 2.63 12.79
N MET A 534 11.93 2.01 11.95
CA MET A 534 11.65 0.58 11.98
C MET A 534 12.21 -0.11 10.75
N CYS A 535 12.58 -1.38 10.92
CA CYS A 535 12.92 -2.29 9.82
C CYS A 535 13.89 -1.69 8.78
N ASN A 536 14.82 -0.83 9.23
CA ASN A 536 15.75 -0.11 8.37
C ASN A 536 15.06 0.72 7.26
N GLY A 537 13.89 1.31 7.52
CA GLY A 537 13.11 2.06 6.54
C GLY A 537 12.35 1.20 5.53
N ALA A 538 12.15 -0.09 5.79
CA ALA A 538 11.34 -0.94 4.91
C ALA A 538 9.87 -0.51 4.90
N ILE A 539 9.24 -0.62 3.73
CA ILE A 539 7.79 -0.54 3.55
C ILE A 539 7.25 -1.96 3.71
N VAL A 540 6.62 -2.22 4.85
CA VAL A 540 6.10 -3.54 5.24
C VAL A 540 4.68 -3.68 4.73
N GLY A 541 4.43 -4.64 3.84
CA GLY A 541 3.11 -4.91 3.29
C GLY A 541 2.28 -5.88 4.13
N CYS A 542 0.99 -6.01 3.78
CA CYS A 542 0.03 -6.91 4.40
C CYS A 542 -0.11 -6.81 5.93
N VAL A 543 0.07 -5.61 6.49
CA VAL A 543 -0.22 -5.32 7.90
C VAL A 543 -1.74 -5.27 8.08
N ALA A 544 -2.24 -5.95 9.12
CA ALA A 544 -3.66 -5.99 9.42
C ALA A 544 -4.23 -4.60 9.77
N GLN A 545 -5.43 -4.30 9.27
CA GLN A 545 -6.17 -3.11 9.65
C GLN A 545 -6.74 -3.21 11.07
N ALA A 546 -6.81 -2.09 11.78
CA ALA A 546 -7.38 -2.02 13.12
C ALA A 546 -8.92 -2.15 13.12
N HIS A 547 -9.58 -1.50 12.15
CA HIS A 547 -11.03 -1.55 11.97
C HIS A 547 -11.38 -1.31 10.49
N PRO A 548 -12.47 -1.90 9.93
CA PRO A 548 -12.83 -1.70 8.52
C PRO A 548 -13.05 -0.25 8.11
N ASN A 549 -13.60 0.58 9.00
CA ASN A 549 -13.89 1.99 8.72
C ASN A 549 -12.79 2.96 9.17
N ASP A 550 -11.91 2.51 10.06
CA ASP A 550 -10.78 3.28 10.60
C ASP A 550 -9.58 2.33 10.68
N LYS A 551 -8.95 2.12 9.53
CA LYS A 551 -7.95 1.07 9.32
C LYS A 551 -6.68 1.29 10.13
N VAL A 552 -6.36 2.55 10.39
CA VAL A 552 -5.19 2.94 11.17
C VAL A 552 -5.46 2.79 12.66
N PRO A 553 -4.52 2.22 13.46
CA PRO A 553 -4.75 2.04 14.89
C PRO A 553 -5.04 3.36 15.61
N ASP A 554 -6.05 3.35 16.49
CA ASP A 554 -6.59 4.54 17.18
C ASP A 554 -5.52 5.42 17.83
N VAL A 555 -4.45 4.82 18.36
CA VAL A 555 -3.35 5.54 19.03
C VAL A 555 -2.68 6.60 18.15
N TRP A 556 -2.75 6.44 16.83
CA TRP A 556 -2.11 7.33 15.85
C TRP A 556 -2.96 8.52 15.41
N TRP A 557 -4.27 8.53 15.66
CA TRP A 557 -5.16 9.56 15.11
C TRP A 557 -6.27 10.02 16.08
N ARG A 558 -6.73 9.16 16.99
CA ARG A 558 -7.89 9.48 17.83
C ARG A 558 -7.56 10.60 18.81
N GLY A 559 -8.28 11.73 18.69
CA GLY A 559 -8.07 12.92 19.51
C GLY A 559 -6.74 13.64 19.22
N ARG A 560 -6.17 13.45 18.04
CA ARG A 560 -4.88 14.01 17.61
C ARG A 560 -5.00 14.61 16.21
N PRO A 561 -4.12 15.56 15.84
CA PRO A 561 -4.02 16.00 14.46
C PRO A 561 -3.62 14.85 13.54
N VAL A 562 -4.17 14.84 12.33
CA VAL A 562 -3.74 13.96 11.25
C VAL A 562 -3.06 14.84 10.19
N PRO A 563 -1.72 14.86 10.15
CA PRO A 563 -0.96 15.81 9.36
C PRO A 563 -1.35 15.83 7.87
N LEU A 564 -1.43 14.66 7.23
CA LEU A 564 -1.75 14.53 5.81
C LEU A 564 -2.51 13.22 5.54
N LEU A 565 -3.56 13.31 4.74
CA LEU A 565 -4.33 12.20 4.19
C LEU A 565 -4.36 12.31 2.67
N PHE A 566 -4.34 11.16 2.00
CA PHE A 566 -4.28 11.07 0.55
C PHE A 566 -5.43 10.21 0.03
N TYR A 567 -6.12 10.73 -0.98
CA TYR A 567 -7.21 10.03 -1.66
C TYR A 567 -7.05 10.13 -3.17
N GLU A 568 -7.58 9.13 -3.89
CA GLU A 568 -7.66 9.14 -5.36
C GLU A 568 -9.11 9.28 -5.80
N ARG A 569 -9.35 10.07 -6.84
CA ARG A 569 -10.68 10.17 -7.43
C ARG A 569 -11.04 8.84 -8.10
N VAL A 570 -12.19 8.30 -7.74
CA VAL A 570 -12.73 7.09 -8.36
C VAL A 570 -13.48 7.50 -9.62
N GLU A 571 -12.92 7.15 -10.78
CA GLU A 571 -13.57 7.33 -12.08
C GLU A 571 -13.98 5.97 -12.67
N ASN A 572 -15.10 5.98 -13.40
CA ASN A 572 -15.50 4.82 -14.19
C ASN A 572 -14.95 4.99 -15.62
N PRO A 573 -14.54 3.90 -16.28
CA PRO A 573 -14.28 3.93 -17.71
C PRO A 573 -15.49 4.52 -18.45
N SER A 574 -15.25 5.41 -19.42
CA SER A 574 -16.33 6.00 -20.21
C SER A 574 -17.11 4.91 -20.98
N ALA A 575 -18.39 5.16 -21.26
CA ALA A 575 -19.20 4.25 -22.07
C ALA A 575 -18.57 3.96 -23.44
N ALA A 576 -17.84 4.92 -24.02
CA ALA A 576 -17.11 4.72 -25.26
C ALA A 576 -15.98 3.68 -25.11
N VAL A 577 -15.22 3.73 -24.02
CA VAL A 577 -14.17 2.75 -23.71
C VAL A 577 -14.77 1.36 -23.49
N LEU A 578 -15.85 1.28 -22.72
CA LEU A 578 -16.55 0.00 -22.49
C LEU A 578 -17.08 -0.60 -23.79
N ASN A 579 -17.69 0.21 -24.66
CA ASN A 579 -18.16 -0.24 -25.98
C ASN A 579 -17.01 -0.70 -26.88
N LEU A 580 -15.87 -0.01 -26.88
CA LEU A 580 -14.68 -0.42 -27.63
C LEU A 580 -14.10 -1.75 -27.11
N ALA A 581 -14.10 -1.96 -25.79
CA ALA A 581 -13.67 -3.22 -25.20
C ALA A 581 -14.58 -4.39 -25.61
N VAL A 582 -15.90 -4.18 -25.56
CA VAL A 582 -16.90 -5.16 -26.04
C VAL A 582 -16.72 -5.43 -27.53
N GLN A 583 -16.51 -4.40 -28.34
CA GLN A 583 -16.26 -4.54 -29.78
C GLN A 583 -14.97 -5.32 -30.06
N ALA A 584 -13.88 -5.02 -29.35
CA ALA A 584 -12.61 -5.73 -29.49
C ALA A 584 -12.75 -7.22 -29.17
N ALA A 585 -13.42 -7.55 -28.05
CA ALA A 585 -13.69 -8.94 -27.68
C ALA A 585 -14.62 -9.64 -28.69
N SER A 586 -15.67 -8.95 -29.17
CA SER A 586 -16.59 -9.49 -30.17
C SER A 586 -15.89 -9.80 -31.49
N ASN A 587 -15.00 -8.91 -31.96
CA ASN A 587 -14.21 -9.14 -33.17
C ASN A 587 -13.29 -10.36 -33.04
N MET A 588 -12.74 -10.60 -31.84
CA MET A 588 -11.94 -11.80 -31.58
C MET A 588 -12.79 -13.07 -31.66
N VAL A 589 -13.98 -13.06 -31.04
CA VAL A 589 -14.93 -14.18 -31.11
C VAL A 589 -15.38 -14.43 -32.56
N ASP A 590 -15.64 -13.38 -33.34
CA ASP A 590 -16.04 -13.51 -34.73
C ASP A 590 -14.90 -14.02 -35.61
N ALA A 591 -13.66 -13.59 -35.39
CA ALA A 591 -12.50 -14.10 -36.11
C ALA A 591 -12.33 -15.61 -35.86
N ASP A 592 -12.43 -16.03 -34.60
CA ASP A 592 -12.35 -17.44 -34.20
C ASP A 592 -13.47 -18.29 -34.81
N ARG A 593 -14.74 -17.85 -34.70
CA ARG A 593 -15.90 -18.52 -35.33
C ARG A 593 -15.79 -18.68 -36.84
N ASN A 594 -15.09 -17.78 -37.50
CA ASN A 594 -14.85 -17.83 -38.95
C ASN A 594 -13.57 -18.61 -39.32
N GLY A 595 -12.93 -19.31 -38.35
CA GLY A 595 -11.72 -20.10 -38.56
C GLY A 595 -10.48 -19.26 -38.89
N ARG A 596 -10.47 -17.97 -38.52
CA ARG A 596 -9.37 -17.03 -38.79
C ARG A 596 -8.47 -16.91 -37.57
N ASN A 597 -7.15 -16.86 -37.80
CA ASN A 597 -6.18 -16.75 -36.71
C ASN A 597 -6.14 -15.31 -36.16
N LEU A 598 -6.35 -15.16 -34.85
CA LEU A 598 -6.39 -13.85 -34.17
C LEU A 598 -5.13 -13.00 -34.37
N LEU A 599 -3.95 -13.62 -34.41
CA LEU A 599 -2.69 -12.89 -34.59
C LEU A 599 -2.50 -12.39 -36.02
N GLN A 600 -3.19 -12.98 -37.00
CA GLN A 600 -3.12 -12.57 -38.41
C GLN A 600 -4.09 -11.42 -38.72
N GLU A 601 -5.20 -11.31 -37.98
CA GLU A 601 -6.21 -10.25 -38.13
C GLU A 601 -5.90 -9.01 -37.27
N HIS A 602 -5.05 -9.15 -36.26
CA HIS A 602 -4.72 -8.08 -35.35
C HIS A 602 -3.73 -7.07 -35.97
N VAL A 603 -4.08 -5.77 -35.95
CA VAL A 603 -3.16 -4.69 -36.35
C VAL A 603 -2.03 -4.61 -35.34
N SER A 604 -0.79 -4.88 -35.76
CA SER A 604 0.38 -4.87 -34.90
C SER A 604 0.41 -3.67 -33.94
N TRP A 605 0.62 -3.93 -32.65
CA TRP A 605 0.76 -2.89 -31.62
C TRP A 605 1.92 -1.92 -31.89
N SER A 606 2.88 -2.31 -32.74
CA SER A 606 4.02 -1.48 -33.11
C SER A 606 3.73 -0.42 -34.18
N THR A 607 2.57 -0.47 -34.86
CA THR A 607 2.25 0.46 -35.94
C THR A 607 1.45 1.67 -35.43
N ARG A 608 2.01 2.41 -34.46
CA ARG A 608 1.59 3.80 -34.25
C ARG A 608 2.28 4.66 -35.31
N THR A 609 1.74 4.67 -36.52
CA THR A 609 2.02 5.75 -37.47
C THR A 609 1.56 7.05 -36.82
N ASN A 610 2.51 7.98 -36.69
CA ASN A 610 2.28 9.41 -36.49
C ASN A 610 1.21 9.88 -37.48
N THR A 611 -0.06 9.81 -37.06
CA THR A 611 -1.15 10.45 -37.75
C THR A 611 -1.46 11.69 -36.94
N HIS A 612 -0.56 12.68 -37.05
CA HIS A 612 -0.95 14.05 -36.80
C HIS A 612 -2.16 14.31 -37.69
N ILE A 613 -3.29 14.62 -37.06
CA ILE A 613 -4.41 15.26 -37.71
C ILE A 613 -3.86 16.55 -38.31
N VAL A 614 -3.65 16.51 -39.63
CA VAL A 614 -3.35 17.67 -40.45
C VAL A 614 -4.61 18.53 -40.42
N THR A 615 -4.67 19.45 -39.46
CA THR A 615 -5.50 20.64 -39.61
C THR A 615 -4.61 21.65 -40.32
N THR A 616 -4.86 21.82 -41.61
CA THR A 616 -4.18 22.77 -42.48
C THR A 616 -4.30 24.18 -41.93
N THR A 617 -3.18 24.75 -41.46
CA THR A 617 -3.00 26.20 -41.47
C THR A 617 -1.53 26.54 -41.73
N THR A 618 -1.36 27.41 -42.71
CA THR A 618 -0.12 27.79 -43.40
C THR A 618 0.63 28.88 -42.63
N THR A 619 1.91 28.70 -42.27
CA THR A 619 2.95 29.79 -42.13
C THR A 619 4.34 29.19 -41.83
N PRO A 620 5.46 29.93 -42.02
CA PRO A 620 6.55 29.47 -42.86
C PRO A 620 7.86 29.16 -42.11
N ALA A 621 8.76 28.53 -42.87
CA ALA A 621 10.12 28.11 -42.55
C ALA A 621 10.94 29.08 -41.68
N GLY A 622 11.53 28.52 -40.62
CA GLY A 622 12.56 29.18 -39.80
C GLY A 622 12.55 28.74 -38.35
N ALA A 623 12.63 27.44 -38.05
CA ALA A 623 12.84 26.96 -36.70
C ALA A 623 13.84 25.80 -36.72
N SER A 624 14.98 26.04 -36.07
CA SER A 624 16.02 25.08 -35.72
C SER A 624 15.40 23.84 -35.05
N SER A 625 15.95 22.68 -35.38
CA SER A 625 15.63 21.36 -34.82
C SER A 625 15.43 21.37 -33.30
N PRO A 626 14.34 20.80 -32.74
CA PRO A 626 14.08 20.75 -31.30
C PRO A 626 14.59 19.47 -30.60
N PHE A 627 15.57 18.74 -31.15
CA PHE A 627 16.09 17.53 -30.54
C PHE A 627 17.63 17.56 -30.41
N GLU A 628 18.13 18.40 -29.51
CA GLU A 628 19.42 18.18 -28.84
C GLU A 628 19.11 17.64 -27.44
N ALA A 629 18.91 16.33 -27.35
CA ALA A 629 18.73 15.64 -26.08
C ALA A 629 20.11 15.24 -25.53
N SER A 630 20.71 16.13 -24.75
CA SER A 630 21.87 15.81 -23.91
C SER A 630 21.50 14.73 -22.90
N SER A 631 22.41 13.78 -22.69
CA SER A 631 22.35 12.57 -21.84
C SER A 631 22.26 12.81 -20.32
N SER A 632 21.69 13.95 -19.89
CA SER A 632 21.30 14.22 -18.50
C SER A 632 19.78 14.40 -18.46
N GLY A 633 19.13 14.20 -17.31
CA GLY A 633 17.68 14.38 -17.20
C GLY A 633 17.20 15.76 -17.70
N PRO A 634 15.89 16.02 -17.77
CA PRO A 634 15.34 17.29 -18.26
C PRO A 634 15.89 18.55 -17.56
N TRP A 635 16.56 18.40 -16.41
CA TRP A 635 17.32 19.45 -15.74
C TRP A 635 18.64 18.93 -15.17
N ASN A 636 19.55 19.87 -14.88
CA ASN A 636 20.72 19.59 -14.06
C ASN A 636 20.28 19.12 -12.68
N ARG A 637 20.67 17.89 -12.33
CA ARG A 637 20.28 17.26 -11.05
C ARG A 637 20.63 18.11 -9.85
N VAL A 638 19.73 18.13 -8.89
CA VAL A 638 19.91 18.84 -7.62
C VAL A 638 20.51 17.91 -6.55
N LEU A 639 20.18 16.61 -6.62
CA LEU A 639 20.69 15.56 -5.76
C LEU A 639 21.84 14.78 -6.44
N PRO A 640 22.83 14.27 -5.68
CA PRO A 640 23.90 13.43 -6.20
C PRO A 640 23.40 12.11 -6.83
N ASN A 641 24.13 11.59 -7.83
CA ASN A 641 23.78 10.37 -8.58
C ASN A 641 23.91 9.05 -7.78
N GLY A 642 24.41 9.09 -6.55
CA GLY A 642 24.76 7.88 -5.78
C GLY A 642 23.56 6.96 -5.49
N GLY A 643 22.34 7.47 -5.54
CA GLY A 643 21.09 6.72 -5.28
C GLY A 643 20.31 6.31 -6.53
N ASP A 644 20.89 6.45 -7.73
CA ASP A 644 20.16 6.16 -8.96
C ASP A 644 19.78 4.68 -9.09
N ARG A 645 18.62 4.42 -9.67
CA ARG A 645 18.17 3.05 -9.98
C ARG A 645 18.95 2.44 -11.14
N PHE A 646 19.30 3.29 -12.11
CA PHE A 646 19.97 2.91 -13.34
C PHE A 646 21.24 3.73 -13.48
N HIS A 647 22.33 3.07 -13.86
CA HIS A 647 23.62 3.70 -14.08
C HIS A 647 24.16 3.29 -15.45
N ALA A 648 24.78 4.24 -16.14
CA ALA A 648 25.50 3.95 -17.37
C ALA A 648 26.87 3.33 -17.03
N ALA A 649 27.16 2.17 -17.60
CA ALA A 649 28.49 1.60 -17.62
C ALA A 649 29.20 2.02 -18.92
N ALA A 650 30.49 2.36 -18.79
CA ALA A 650 31.32 2.74 -19.93
C ALA A 650 31.61 1.56 -20.88
N GLU A 651 31.47 0.33 -20.40
CA GLU A 651 31.67 -0.91 -21.16
C GLU A 651 30.40 -1.78 -21.08
N GLY A 652 30.22 -2.65 -22.08
CA GLY A 652 29.11 -3.59 -22.13
C GLY A 652 29.14 -4.54 -20.93
N TYR A 653 27.99 -4.79 -20.31
CA TYR A 653 27.88 -5.72 -19.19
C TYR A 653 28.18 -7.15 -19.66
N VAL A 654 29.30 -7.74 -19.22
CA VAL A 654 29.70 -9.12 -19.49
C VAL A 654 29.44 -9.99 -18.24
N PRO A 655 28.53 -10.98 -18.29
CA PRO A 655 28.09 -11.73 -17.10
C PRO A 655 29.15 -12.59 -16.38
N ASP A 656 30.31 -12.88 -16.99
CA ASP A 656 31.23 -13.93 -16.51
C ASP A 656 32.51 -13.45 -15.80
N SER A 657 32.65 -12.15 -15.52
CA SER A 657 33.89 -11.60 -14.93
C SER A 657 33.81 -11.25 -13.44
N ALA A 658 32.72 -11.58 -12.75
CA ALA A 658 32.49 -11.19 -11.35
C ALA A 658 33.31 -12.02 -10.34
N VAL A 659 34.65 -11.92 -10.41
CA VAL A 659 35.51 -12.16 -9.25
C VAL A 659 35.43 -10.92 -8.37
N VAL A 660 34.76 -11.07 -7.23
CA VAL A 660 34.73 -10.10 -6.14
C VAL A 660 36.18 -9.76 -5.76
N THR A 661 36.62 -8.54 -6.08
CA THR A 661 37.78 -7.94 -5.43
C THR A 661 37.28 -6.93 -4.40
N PRO A 662 37.60 -7.11 -3.10
CA PRO A 662 37.28 -6.11 -2.10
C PRO A 662 38.17 -4.89 -2.34
N ILE A 663 37.57 -3.72 -2.53
CA ILE A 663 38.30 -2.44 -2.56
C ILE A 663 38.77 -2.15 -1.13
N MET A 664 39.96 -2.65 -0.77
CA MET A 664 40.82 -2.01 0.23
C MET A 664 41.81 -1.13 -0.53
N SER A 665 41.58 0.18 -0.55
CA SER A 665 42.61 1.12 -1.01
C SER A 665 43.52 1.49 0.17
N VAL A 666 44.58 0.69 0.34
CA VAL A 666 45.78 1.11 1.06
C VAL A 666 46.67 1.84 0.05
N ARG A 667 46.86 3.15 0.25
CA ARG A 667 47.88 3.93 -0.48
C ARG A 667 49.26 3.57 0.05
N THR A 668 50.13 3.04 -0.82
CA THR A 668 51.59 3.05 -0.63
C THR A 668 52.28 3.52 -1.90
N THR A 669 52.88 4.70 -1.84
CA THR A 669 53.89 5.20 -2.78
C THR A 669 55.28 4.77 -2.33
N PRO A 670 56.20 4.38 -3.22
CA PRO A 670 57.61 4.22 -2.86
C PRO A 670 58.44 5.42 -3.35
N SER A 671 59.12 6.09 -2.43
CA SER A 671 60.46 6.64 -2.66
C SER A 671 61.24 6.67 -1.33
N VAL A 672 62.46 6.15 -1.40
CA VAL A 672 63.42 5.77 -0.35
C VAL A 672 64.71 6.57 -0.65
N PRO A 673 65.69 6.81 0.27
CA PRO A 673 65.71 7.01 1.74
C PRO A 673 66.44 8.32 2.13
N THR A 674 66.62 8.82 3.38
CA THR A 674 67.38 8.33 4.58
C THR A 674 67.64 9.60 5.46
N PRO A 675 68.08 9.56 6.75
CA PRO A 675 67.47 8.93 7.93
C PRO A 675 67.53 9.80 9.23
N VAL A 676 66.95 9.25 10.32
CA VAL A 676 67.23 9.38 11.79
C VAL A 676 66.91 10.67 12.59
N PRO A 677 66.62 10.62 13.93
CA PRO A 677 65.71 9.70 14.67
C PRO A 677 65.06 10.24 16.00
N VAL A 678 64.17 9.41 16.59
CA VAL A 678 63.74 9.27 18.02
C VAL A 678 62.85 10.40 18.63
N GLY A 679 61.75 10.14 19.35
CA GLY A 679 61.12 8.90 19.82
C GLY A 679 59.94 9.11 20.79
N TYR A 680 59.49 7.99 21.39
CA TYR A 680 58.54 7.79 22.51
C TYR A 680 57.06 8.17 22.25
N ALA A 681 56.09 7.25 22.13
CA ALA A 681 55.55 6.22 23.03
C ALA A 681 54.42 6.72 23.96
N VAL A 682 53.42 5.84 24.13
CA VAL A 682 52.44 5.68 25.24
C VAL A 682 51.01 6.22 25.01
N ASN A 683 50.11 5.26 24.73
CA ASN A 683 48.67 5.18 25.10
C ASN A 683 48.59 4.70 26.59
N PRO A 684 47.47 4.61 27.36
CA PRO A 684 46.03 4.77 27.04
C PRO A 684 45.11 5.27 28.22
N PHE A 685 43.78 5.20 28.02
CA PHE A 685 42.62 5.13 28.98
C PHE A 685 42.23 6.34 29.86
N ALA A 686 40.94 6.73 29.83
CA ALA A 686 39.94 6.35 30.85
C ALA A 686 38.64 7.23 30.84
N PHE A 687 37.56 6.57 31.28
CA PHE A 687 36.19 7.00 31.61
C PHE A 687 35.99 8.36 32.31
N THR A 688 34.77 8.92 32.22
CA THR A 688 33.88 9.16 33.40
C THR A 688 32.48 9.69 33.05
N ASN A 689 31.53 9.29 33.90
CA ASN A 689 30.11 9.70 34.00
C ASN A 689 29.93 11.16 34.45
N GLY A 690 28.74 11.73 34.19
CA GLY A 690 28.25 12.94 34.85
C GLY A 690 26.74 13.10 34.76
N THR A 691 26.07 12.98 35.91
CA THR A 691 24.63 13.09 36.16
C THR A 691 24.20 14.54 36.44
N ALA A 692 22.90 14.82 36.23
CA ALA A 692 21.99 15.62 37.09
C ALA A 692 21.42 16.98 36.58
N MET A 693 20.08 16.97 36.56
CA MET A 693 19.09 18.00 36.96
C MET A 693 18.97 19.37 36.25
N GLY A 694 17.73 19.68 35.87
CA GLY A 694 17.24 21.04 35.64
C GLY A 694 15.77 21.04 35.21
N VAL A 695 14.87 21.38 36.13
CA VAL A 695 13.42 21.56 35.95
C VAL A 695 13.14 23.01 35.52
N ASP A 696 12.00 23.20 34.83
CA ASP A 696 11.32 24.46 34.49
C ASP A 696 11.89 25.33 33.35
N MET A 697 11.17 25.32 32.21
CA MET A 697 10.87 26.56 31.47
C MET A 697 9.65 26.40 30.56
N PHE A 698 8.50 26.90 31.02
CA PHE A 698 7.39 27.32 30.18
C PHE A 698 7.78 28.62 29.46
N SER A 699 7.83 28.61 28.14
CA SER A 699 7.70 29.79 27.27
C SER A 699 7.31 29.31 25.87
N ALA A 700 6.03 29.32 25.51
CA ALA A 700 5.39 30.45 24.83
C ALA A 700 6.24 30.98 23.66
N PHE A 701 6.00 30.46 22.46
CA PHE A 701 6.41 31.10 21.20
C PHE A 701 5.19 31.28 20.29
N PRO A 702 5.03 32.46 19.67
CA PRO A 702 3.91 32.79 18.80
C PRO A 702 4.10 32.20 17.40
N MET A 703 3.03 31.68 16.81
CA MET A 703 3.02 31.26 15.40
C MET A 703 2.86 32.47 14.44
N PRO A 704 3.44 32.41 13.23
CA PRO A 704 3.22 33.40 12.19
C PRO A 704 1.85 33.21 11.54
N ASN A 705 1.14 34.32 11.36
CA ASN A 705 -0.20 34.41 10.78
C ASN A 705 -0.06 34.58 9.24
N PRO A 706 -0.66 33.73 8.38
CA PRO A 706 -0.77 34.05 6.96
C PRO A 706 -1.81 35.16 6.78
N GLY A 707 -1.43 36.20 6.03
CA GLY A 707 -2.11 37.49 5.98
C GLY A 707 -3.61 37.44 5.66
N PHE A 708 -4.42 37.76 6.66
CA PHE A 708 -5.69 38.46 6.50
C PHE A 708 -5.56 39.84 7.13
N ILE A 709 -5.72 40.89 6.32
CA ILE A 709 -5.67 42.28 6.78
C ILE A 709 -6.96 42.61 7.51
N GLY A 710 -6.87 42.83 8.83
CA GLY A 710 -7.90 43.44 9.67
C GLY A 710 -7.24 44.06 10.92
N PRO A 711 -7.50 45.34 11.26
CA PRO A 711 -6.64 46.08 12.17
C PRO A 711 -6.96 45.86 13.66
N VAL A 712 -5.88 45.60 14.38
CA VAL A 712 -5.52 45.95 15.77
C VAL A 712 -6.44 46.98 16.45
N TYR A 713 -6.89 46.71 17.69
CA TYR A 713 -6.72 47.67 18.80
C TYR A 713 -6.76 47.04 20.19
N ASN A 714 -5.92 47.62 21.05
CA ASN A 714 -5.69 47.36 22.46
C ASN A 714 -6.96 47.43 23.32
N GLY A 715 -6.92 46.63 24.40
CA GLY A 715 -7.93 46.58 25.44
C GLY A 715 -8.07 47.88 26.24
N GLY A 716 -9.29 48.08 26.73
CA GLY A 716 -9.65 49.01 27.77
C GLY A 716 -10.28 48.28 28.95
N ASP A 717 -9.90 48.76 30.13
CA ASP A 717 -10.29 48.37 31.48
C ASP A 717 -11.77 47.99 31.71
N VAL A 718 -12.00 46.98 32.55
CA VAL A 718 -13.18 46.92 33.44
C VAL A 718 -12.74 46.50 34.84
N PRO A 719 -12.94 47.32 35.88
CA PRO A 719 -12.78 46.93 37.27
C PRO A 719 -14.11 46.42 37.84
N GLY A 720 -14.06 45.46 38.77
CA GLY A 720 -15.17 45.28 39.73
C GLY A 720 -15.43 43.87 40.23
N LYS A 721 -14.59 43.40 41.17
CA LYS A 721 -14.95 42.33 42.11
C LYS A 721 -16.08 42.79 43.06
N ARG A 722 -17.06 41.92 43.30
CA ARG A 722 -17.83 41.64 44.55
C ARG A 722 -19.03 40.78 44.15
N GLY A 723 -19.45 39.73 44.83
CA GLY A 723 -19.06 39.13 46.10
C GLY A 723 -19.74 37.75 46.18
N ARG A 724 -19.17 36.89 47.03
CA ARG A 724 -19.77 35.65 47.47
C ARG A 724 -21.10 35.94 48.15
N ASP A 725 -22.10 35.11 47.93
CA ASP A 725 -22.97 34.69 49.02
C ASP A 725 -23.36 33.22 48.87
N VAL A 726 -23.27 32.56 50.01
CA VAL A 726 -23.55 31.17 50.30
C VAL A 726 -24.98 31.13 50.82
N MET A 727 -25.83 30.25 50.30
CA MET A 727 -26.92 29.66 51.08
C MET A 727 -27.19 28.23 50.60
N TYR A 728 -26.92 27.30 51.50
CA TYR A 728 -27.73 26.09 51.67
C TYR A 728 -29.03 26.50 52.37
N VAL A 729 -30.16 25.87 52.01
CA VAL A 729 -31.11 25.16 52.89
C VAL A 729 -32.33 24.71 52.05
N ASP A 730 -32.69 23.45 52.27
CA ASP A 730 -33.83 22.62 51.83
C ASP A 730 -33.90 22.08 50.38
#